data_AF-A0A8C3UI21-F1
#
_entry.id   AF-A0A8C3UI21-F1
#
_cell.length_a   1.000
_cell.length_b   1.000
_cell.length_c   1.000
_cell.angle_alpha   90.00
_cell.angle_beta   90.00
_cell.angle_gamma   90.00
#
_symmetry.space_group_name_H-M   'P 1'
#
loop_
_entity.id
_entity.type
_entity.pdbx_description
1 polymer ?
#
loop_
_entity_poly.entity_id
_entity_poly.type
_entity_poly.pdbx_seq_one_letter_code
_entity_poly.pdbx_strand_id
1 'polypeptide(L)'
;DPQRLLTVVHGPDLVTLGFLNLLAVQDGEAKVGWGLGGHTKLTLQLNSDGRIPVKNILKMFSADKKRAETALESCGLGCGRGAAIPPELFPFETFWCFLNKLCLRPELDKILLEIGAAGKPYVTREQLRDFINSRQRDPRLNEVLFPPLGPEGAQALIDKYEPNRTFREKGQLSLEGFWRYLGGDENGIVPPETLGLHQDMTQPLSSYFINSSHNTYLTAGQLAGPSSAEMYRQVLLCGCRCVELDCWQGRAPEEEPLVTHGFTMTTEIPFKEVIEAIAESAFKTSPFPVILSFENHVDSARQQAKMAEYCRSLLGAALVTEPLPKFPLEPGVPLPSPQDLLGRILIKNKKRVWVFLGPHVSFWVFWGPHFGFLGFFGSPSQFLGFFGVPISVFGVFWVFWGSLCHFWGFWAQGTAGSEVTATEAMSSLVTYVEPVKFRTFQNAQKRNRSFEMSSFVETKGLEQLTKSPLEFVEYNKRQLSRVYPKGTRVDSSNFHPQLFWNAGVQMAALNFQNVPLQLNLGLFEANAGSGFLLKPEPLRRRDKTFDPFVEGRLDGIVANALSVQVLSGQFLTDRRCGVFVELELFGLPVDTRRRLRTRTSQGNAFNAVWDEEPLELGRVVLPALASLRVAAYEEGGRLLGQRVLQVATLRSGYRYLPLRNESNQPLLLAALLLRTWAGDHIPQGHQGEGTAGDTPGGVGDAPGDSWGHTWGHLSTPGGTGTHLDTPRTHLGHTWGQLGHTWIHLGHTWTHLGTPGDSPGDT
;
A
#
# COMPACT_ATOMS: atom_id res chain seq x y z
N ASP A 1 16.64 6.62 -36.02
CA ASP A 1 15.57 7.48 -35.52
C ASP A 1 15.30 7.11 -34.06
N PRO A 2 15.56 8.01 -33.08
CA PRO A 2 15.30 7.75 -31.67
C PRO A 2 13.85 7.38 -31.37
N GLN A 3 12.90 7.80 -32.20
CA GLN A 3 11.47 7.52 -32.02
C GLN A 3 11.09 6.06 -32.28
N ARG A 4 12.01 5.26 -32.86
CA ARG A 4 11.83 3.83 -33.11
C ARG A 4 12.42 2.92 -32.04
N LEU A 5 13.09 3.48 -31.03
CA LEU A 5 13.70 2.72 -29.95
C LEU A 5 12.68 2.52 -28.82
N LEU A 6 12.42 1.26 -28.44
CA LEU A 6 11.61 0.88 -27.31
C LEU A 6 12.48 0.17 -26.27
N THR A 7 12.50 0.68 -25.04
CA THR A 7 13.15 0.01 -23.91
C THR A 7 12.09 -0.50 -22.94
N VAL A 8 12.09 -1.81 -22.68
CA VAL A 8 11.28 -2.44 -21.63
C VAL A 8 12.16 -2.71 -20.42
N VAL A 9 11.81 -2.12 -19.28
CA VAL A 9 12.47 -2.32 -17.99
C VAL A 9 11.69 -3.36 -17.19
N HIS A 10 12.35 -4.38 -16.66
CA HIS A 10 11.71 -5.43 -15.87
C HIS A 10 12.60 -5.92 -14.72
N GLY A 11 12.01 -6.35 -13.62
CA GLY A 11 12.77 -6.83 -12.45
C GLY A 11 11.86 -7.33 -11.33
N PRO A 12 12.37 -8.17 -10.40
CA PRO A 12 11.61 -8.63 -9.23
C PRO A 12 11.42 -7.53 -8.17
N ASP A 13 12.22 -6.47 -8.24
CA ASP A 13 12.22 -5.34 -7.31
C ASP A 13 12.70 -4.06 -8.02
N LEU A 14 12.77 -2.95 -7.27
CA LEU A 14 13.10 -1.62 -7.79
C LEU A 14 14.58 -1.41 -8.11
N VAL A 15 15.45 -2.31 -7.66
CA VAL A 15 16.90 -2.18 -7.74
C VAL A 15 17.48 -3.17 -8.76
N THR A 16 16.98 -4.40 -8.77
CA THR A 16 17.44 -5.50 -9.63
C THR A 16 16.72 -5.45 -10.97
N LEU A 17 17.17 -4.57 -11.86
CA LEU A 17 16.53 -4.32 -13.16
C LEU A 17 17.26 -5.00 -14.33
N GLY A 18 16.48 -5.49 -15.27
CA GLY A 18 16.89 -5.91 -16.62
C GLY A 18 16.28 -4.98 -17.67
N PHE A 19 17.03 -4.74 -18.75
CA PHE A 19 16.66 -3.84 -19.83
C PHE A 19 16.60 -4.59 -21.16
N LEU A 20 15.44 -4.57 -21.82
CA LEU A 20 15.25 -5.11 -23.16
C LEU A 20 15.11 -3.95 -24.14
N ASN A 21 16.10 -3.79 -25.02
CA ASN A 21 16.11 -2.75 -26.05
C ASN A 21 15.66 -3.33 -27.38
N LEU A 22 14.56 -2.80 -27.92
CA LEU A 22 13.91 -3.22 -29.14
C LEU A 22 13.92 -2.06 -30.14
N LEU A 23 14.19 -2.34 -31.41
CA LEU A 23 14.14 -1.34 -32.49
C LEU A 23 12.97 -1.69 -33.41
N ALA A 24 11.98 -0.80 -33.48
CA ALA A 24 10.84 -0.96 -34.38
C ALA A 24 11.29 -0.82 -35.84
N VAL A 25 10.97 -1.82 -36.67
CA VAL A 25 11.33 -1.87 -38.10
C VAL A 25 10.33 -1.06 -38.95
N GLN A 26 9.10 -0.87 -38.46
CA GLN A 26 8.05 -0.07 -39.08
C GLN A 26 7.41 0.85 -38.04
N ASP A 27 6.86 1.97 -38.51
CA ASP A 27 6.08 2.89 -37.68
C ASP A 27 4.71 2.23 -37.43
N GLY A 28 4.49 1.71 -36.23
CA GLY A 28 3.27 1.00 -35.85
C GLY A 28 3.26 0.59 -34.37
N GLU A 29 2.08 0.61 -33.74
CA GLU A 29 1.91 0.32 -32.32
C GLU A 29 2.31 -1.13 -31.97
N ALA A 30 3.35 -1.30 -31.17
CA ALA A 30 3.64 -2.57 -30.51
C ALA A 30 2.64 -2.78 -29.36
N LYS A 31 1.50 -3.42 -29.63
CA LYS A 31 0.58 -3.87 -28.58
C LYS A 31 1.14 -5.12 -27.89
N VAL A 32 1.55 -4.96 -26.64
CA VAL A 32 1.94 -6.08 -25.77
C VAL A 32 0.72 -6.51 -24.96
N GLY A 33 0.10 -7.63 -25.32
CA GLY A 33 -1.00 -8.23 -24.57
C GLY A 33 -0.48 -9.15 -23.45
N TRP A 34 -0.87 -8.87 -22.21
CA TRP A 34 -0.59 -9.73 -21.06
C TRP A 34 -1.90 -10.37 -20.56
N GLY A 35 -1.99 -11.70 -20.58
CA GLY A 35 -3.16 -12.43 -20.07
C GLY A 35 -2.94 -13.93 -19.91
N LEU A 36 -3.39 -14.49 -18.77
CA LEU A 36 -3.42 -15.92 -18.38
C LEU A 36 -2.03 -16.60 -18.23
N GLY A 37 -1.21 -16.08 -17.32
CA GLY A 37 0.25 -16.28 -17.29
C GLY A 37 0.81 -17.70 -17.11
N GLY A 38 0.00 -18.74 -16.87
CA GLY A 38 0.45 -20.14 -16.79
C GLY A 38 0.29 -20.88 -18.12
N HIS A 39 -0.97 -21.06 -18.55
CA HIS A 39 -1.32 -21.68 -19.83
C HIS A 39 -0.79 -20.89 -21.03
N THR A 40 -0.99 -19.56 -21.03
CA THR A 40 -0.44 -18.68 -22.09
C THR A 40 1.08 -18.76 -22.13
N LYS A 41 1.75 -18.82 -20.97
CA LYS A 41 3.21 -18.95 -20.93
C LYS A 41 3.69 -20.26 -21.54
N LEU A 42 2.99 -21.37 -21.30
CA LEU A 42 3.35 -22.67 -21.89
C LEU A 42 3.09 -22.70 -23.40
N THR A 43 1.97 -22.14 -23.85
CA THR A 43 1.57 -22.12 -25.27
C THR A 43 2.39 -21.14 -26.12
N LEU A 44 2.99 -20.11 -25.52
CA LEU A 44 3.93 -19.20 -26.20
C LEU A 44 5.38 -19.72 -26.23
N GLN A 45 5.76 -20.62 -25.34
CA GLN A 45 7.13 -21.17 -25.26
C GLN A 45 7.28 -22.47 -26.06
N LEU A 46 7.14 -22.35 -27.39
CA LEU A 46 7.23 -23.46 -28.34
C LEU A 46 8.69 -23.79 -28.70
N ASN A 47 8.94 -25.02 -29.15
CA ASN A 47 10.21 -25.39 -29.79
C ASN A 47 10.27 -24.92 -31.26
N SER A 48 11.37 -25.24 -31.94
CA SER A 48 11.56 -24.99 -33.38
C SER A 48 10.45 -25.55 -34.26
N ASP A 49 9.76 -26.59 -33.80
CA ASP A 49 8.71 -27.30 -34.54
C ASP A 49 7.30 -26.77 -34.21
N GLY A 50 7.21 -25.65 -33.47
CA GLY A 50 5.93 -25.06 -33.07
C GLY A 50 5.14 -25.86 -32.02
N ARG A 51 5.81 -26.73 -31.24
CA ARG A 51 5.17 -27.59 -30.22
C ARG A 51 5.60 -27.23 -28.81
N ILE A 52 4.72 -27.48 -27.84
CA ILE A 52 4.94 -27.22 -26.41
C ILE A 52 5.84 -28.31 -25.83
N PRO A 53 7.08 -28.02 -25.39
CA PRO A 53 7.96 -29.03 -24.84
C PRO A 53 7.46 -29.50 -23.47
N VAL A 54 7.32 -30.82 -23.27
CA VAL A 54 6.88 -31.39 -21.97
C VAL A 54 7.84 -30.99 -20.84
N LYS A 55 9.14 -30.89 -21.14
CA LYS A 55 10.15 -30.37 -20.21
C LYS A 55 9.80 -28.99 -19.62
N ASN A 56 9.10 -28.12 -20.35
CA ASN A 56 8.69 -26.80 -19.88
C ASN A 56 7.54 -26.93 -18.87
N ILE A 57 6.59 -27.84 -19.10
CA ILE A 57 5.50 -28.15 -18.16
C ILE A 57 6.09 -28.72 -16.86
N LEU A 58 6.98 -29.72 -16.96
CA LEU A 58 7.64 -30.31 -15.78
C LEU A 58 8.56 -29.32 -15.04
N LYS A 59 9.08 -28.31 -15.73
CA LYS A 59 9.84 -27.21 -15.11
C LYS A 59 8.92 -26.26 -14.35
N MET A 60 7.72 -25.98 -14.86
CA MET A 60 6.72 -25.15 -14.19
C MET A 60 6.22 -25.79 -12.89
N PHE A 61 6.08 -27.12 -12.86
CA PHE A 61 5.62 -27.90 -11.70
C PHE A 61 6.74 -28.75 -11.08
N SER A 62 7.92 -28.15 -10.87
CA SER A 62 9.13 -28.88 -10.48
C SER A 62 9.08 -29.51 -9.08
N ALA A 63 8.20 -29.03 -8.20
CA ALA A 63 8.04 -29.57 -6.85
C ALA A 63 7.63 -31.06 -6.86
N ASP A 64 6.88 -31.51 -7.87
CA ASP A 64 6.52 -32.92 -8.03
C ASP A 64 6.39 -33.32 -9.50
N LYS A 65 7.54 -33.43 -10.19
CA LYS A 65 7.61 -33.79 -11.61
C LYS A 65 6.93 -35.12 -11.92
N LYS A 66 7.03 -36.10 -11.02
CA LYS A 66 6.46 -37.44 -11.22
C LYS A 66 4.93 -37.38 -11.22
N ARG A 67 4.35 -36.59 -10.32
CA ARG A 67 2.91 -36.31 -10.29
C ARG A 67 2.45 -35.56 -11.54
N ALA A 68 3.25 -34.59 -12.03
CA ALA A 68 2.97 -33.89 -13.28
C ALA A 68 2.98 -34.83 -14.51
N GLU A 69 3.93 -35.77 -14.58
CA GLU A 69 3.97 -36.80 -15.63
C GLU A 69 2.70 -37.67 -15.61
N THR A 70 2.30 -38.17 -14.44
CA THR A 70 1.05 -38.95 -14.27
C THR A 70 -0.20 -38.16 -14.62
N ALA A 71 -0.25 -36.87 -14.28
CA ALA A 71 -1.39 -36.00 -14.61
C ALA A 71 -1.50 -35.76 -16.13
N LEU A 72 -0.37 -35.59 -16.83
CA LEU A 72 -0.35 -35.48 -18.30
C LEU A 72 -0.85 -36.77 -18.95
N GLU A 73 -0.35 -37.91 -18.50
CA GLU A 73 -0.75 -39.24 -19.00
C GLU A 73 -2.26 -39.48 -18.79
N SER A 74 -2.79 -39.09 -17.62
CA SER A 74 -4.21 -39.18 -17.31
C SER A 74 -5.09 -38.28 -18.20
N CYS A 75 -4.52 -37.25 -18.83
CA CYS A 75 -5.19 -36.40 -19.81
C CYS A 75 -4.99 -36.87 -21.26
N GLY A 76 -4.36 -38.03 -21.47
CA GLY A 76 -4.02 -38.54 -22.80
C GLY A 76 -2.92 -37.75 -23.51
N LEU A 77 -2.10 -37.00 -22.77
CA LEU A 77 -1.01 -36.20 -23.30
C LEU A 77 0.33 -36.94 -23.18
N GLY A 78 1.24 -36.73 -24.13
CA GLY A 78 2.57 -37.34 -24.11
C GLY A 78 3.37 -36.93 -22.86
N CYS A 79 3.91 -37.91 -22.13
CA CYS A 79 4.54 -37.71 -20.81
C CYS A 79 6.08 -37.79 -20.81
N GLY A 80 6.71 -38.17 -21.93
CA GLY A 80 8.17 -38.29 -22.01
C GLY A 80 8.89 -36.94 -21.94
N ARG A 81 10.03 -36.85 -21.24
CA ARG A 81 10.84 -35.60 -21.14
C ARG A 81 11.27 -35.01 -22.50
N GLY A 82 11.39 -35.85 -23.53
CA GLY A 82 11.69 -35.43 -24.91
C GLY A 82 10.47 -35.21 -25.80
N ALA A 83 9.25 -35.48 -25.29
CA ALA A 83 8.02 -35.28 -26.05
C ALA A 83 7.65 -33.79 -26.11
N ALA A 84 6.88 -33.45 -27.14
CA ALA A 84 6.30 -32.13 -27.32
C ALA A 84 4.83 -32.26 -27.74
N ILE A 85 3.99 -31.40 -27.21
CA ILE A 85 2.53 -31.42 -27.38
C ILE A 85 2.15 -30.35 -28.42
N PRO A 86 1.38 -30.70 -29.46
CA PRO A 86 0.80 -29.71 -30.37
C PRO A 86 -0.11 -28.72 -29.61
N PRO A 87 -0.02 -27.40 -29.84
CA PRO A 87 -0.84 -26.41 -29.14
C PRO A 87 -2.35 -26.68 -29.23
N GLU A 88 -2.80 -27.25 -30.35
CA GLU A 88 -4.21 -27.59 -30.63
C GLU A 88 -4.74 -28.67 -29.67
N LEU A 89 -3.86 -29.54 -29.17
CA LEU A 89 -4.19 -30.58 -28.19
C LEU A 89 -4.06 -30.09 -26.74
N PHE A 90 -3.62 -28.85 -26.53
CA PHE A 90 -3.48 -28.24 -25.21
C PHE A 90 -4.32 -26.96 -25.05
N PRO A 91 -5.63 -26.97 -25.38
CA PRO A 91 -6.52 -25.86 -25.07
C PRO A 91 -6.66 -25.68 -23.55
N PHE A 92 -7.23 -24.54 -23.14
CA PHE A 92 -7.40 -24.22 -21.72
C PHE A 92 -8.16 -25.30 -20.94
N GLU A 93 -9.17 -25.92 -21.54
CA GLU A 93 -9.95 -27.01 -20.91
C GLU A 93 -9.09 -28.25 -20.62
N THR A 94 -8.19 -28.62 -21.53
CA THR A 94 -7.24 -29.73 -21.28
C THR A 94 -6.24 -29.36 -20.19
N PHE A 95 -5.77 -28.11 -20.17
CA PHE A 95 -4.91 -27.61 -19.10
C PHE A 95 -5.62 -27.61 -17.74
N TRP A 96 -6.89 -27.23 -17.69
CA TRP A 96 -7.71 -27.29 -16.49
C TRP A 96 -7.88 -28.74 -16.00
N CYS A 97 -8.21 -29.67 -16.90
CA CYS A 97 -8.25 -31.10 -16.58
C CYS A 97 -6.91 -31.59 -16.00
N PHE A 98 -5.79 -31.18 -16.61
CA PHE A 98 -4.46 -31.47 -16.10
C PHE A 98 -4.24 -30.92 -14.68
N LEU A 99 -4.63 -29.67 -14.39
CA LEU A 99 -4.54 -29.10 -13.05
C LEU A 99 -5.39 -29.86 -12.03
N ASN A 100 -6.59 -30.30 -12.39
CA ASN A 100 -7.48 -31.06 -11.51
C ASN A 100 -6.88 -32.43 -11.15
N LYS A 101 -6.19 -33.09 -12.10
CA LYS A 101 -5.49 -34.36 -11.85
C LYS A 101 -4.18 -34.16 -11.08
N LEU A 102 -3.53 -33.01 -11.28
CA LEU A 102 -2.26 -32.67 -10.67
C LEU A 102 -2.41 -32.25 -9.19
N CYS A 103 -3.40 -31.42 -8.90
CA CYS A 103 -3.62 -30.80 -7.60
C CYS A 103 -4.93 -31.29 -7.00
N LEU A 104 -4.86 -32.30 -6.13
CA LEU A 104 -6.03 -32.80 -5.40
C LEU A 104 -6.47 -31.81 -4.32
N ARG A 105 -7.78 -31.64 -4.15
CA ARG A 105 -8.42 -30.59 -3.35
C ARG A 105 -9.46 -31.12 -2.36
N PRO A 106 -9.08 -31.97 -1.40
CA PRO A 106 -10.01 -32.62 -0.47
C PRO A 106 -10.79 -31.63 0.43
N GLU A 107 -10.27 -30.42 0.62
CA GLU A 107 -10.96 -29.37 1.38
C GLU A 107 -12.19 -28.82 0.66
N LEU A 108 -12.23 -28.87 -0.68
CA LEU A 108 -13.41 -28.43 -1.43
C LEU A 108 -14.59 -29.38 -1.25
N ASP A 109 -14.31 -30.68 -1.11
CA ASP A 109 -15.32 -31.69 -0.79
C ASP A 109 -15.97 -31.41 0.57
N LYS A 110 -15.17 -30.99 1.57
CA LYS A 110 -15.69 -30.56 2.88
C LYS A 110 -16.62 -29.35 2.75
N ILE A 111 -16.23 -28.34 1.98
CA ILE A 111 -17.05 -27.13 1.77
C ILE A 111 -18.39 -27.50 1.09
N LEU A 112 -18.38 -28.38 0.10
CA LEU A 112 -19.62 -28.84 -0.53
C LEU A 112 -20.56 -29.57 0.43
N LEU A 113 -20.00 -30.40 1.33
CA LEU A 113 -20.77 -31.06 2.37
C LEU A 113 -21.42 -30.02 3.31
N GLU A 114 -20.69 -28.97 3.69
CA GLU A 114 -21.21 -27.85 4.49
C GLU A 114 -22.32 -27.05 3.79
N ILE A 115 -22.28 -26.95 2.45
CA ILE A 115 -23.33 -26.30 1.65
C ILE A 115 -24.62 -27.16 1.60
N GLY A 116 -24.58 -28.39 2.11
CA GLY A 116 -25.71 -29.31 2.13
C GLY A 116 -25.82 -30.17 0.87
N ALA A 117 -24.73 -30.34 0.11
CA ALA A 117 -24.68 -31.23 -1.06
C ALA A 117 -24.60 -32.72 -0.67
N ALA A 118 -25.36 -33.16 0.35
CA ALA A 118 -25.33 -34.47 1.05
C ALA A 118 -25.13 -35.72 0.15
N GLY A 119 -23.89 -35.96 -0.29
CA GLY A 119 -23.53 -37.03 -1.23
C GLY A 119 -23.93 -36.80 -2.69
N LYS A 120 -24.46 -35.62 -3.04
CA LYS A 120 -24.82 -35.26 -4.43
C LYS A 120 -23.59 -34.70 -5.16
N PRO A 121 -23.36 -35.04 -6.44
CA PRO A 121 -22.24 -34.51 -7.21
C PRO A 121 -22.45 -33.07 -7.71
N TYR A 122 -23.46 -32.36 -7.18
CA TYR A 122 -23.84 -31.02 -7.61
C TYR A 122 -24.48 -30.21 -6.46
N VAL A 123 -24.42 -28.89 -6.61
CA VAL A 123 -25.10 -27.87 -5.80
C VAL A 123 -26.28 -27.30 -6.61
N THR A 124 -27.44 -27.16 -5.99
CA THR A 124 -28.61 -26.54 -6.63
C THR A 124 -28.50 -25.01 -6.66
N ARG A 125 -29.23 -24.36 -7.57
CA ARG A 125 -29.33 -22.90 -7.63
C ARG A 125 -29.68 -22.26 -6.28
N GLU A 126 -30.63 -22.84 -5.56
CA GLU A 126 -31.06 -22.35 -4.24
C GLU A 126 -29.93 -22.48 -3.22
N GLN A 127 -29.25 -23.64 -3.17
CA GLN A 127 -28.11 -23.84 -2.28
C GLN A 127 -26.95 -22.89 -2.59
N LEU A 128 -26.65 -22.64 -3.87
CA LEU A 128 -25.62 -21.69 -4.28
C LEU A 128 -25.97 -20.27 -3.85
N ARG A 129 -27.23 -19.84 -4.10
CA ARG A 129 -27.73 -18.53 -3.67
C ARG A 129 -27.59 -18.36 -2.15
N ASP A 130 -28.04 -19.35 -1.39
CA ASP A 130 -28.04 -19.29 0.07
C ASP A 130 -26.62 -19.32 0.61
N PHE A 131 -25.72 -20.12 0.01
CA PHE A 131 -24.29 -20.10 0.31
C PHE A 131 -23.67 -18.70 0.09
N ILE A 132 -23.97 -18.06 -1.05
CA ILE A 132 -23.43 -16.73 -1.36
C ILE A 132 -23.95 -15.69 -0.37
N ASN A 133 -25.25 -15.69 -0.09
CA ASN A 133 -25.88 -14.70 0.76
C ASN A 133 -25.57 -14.89 2.25
N SER A 134 -25.35 -16.12 2.72
CA SER A 134 -25.12 -16.42 4.15
C SER A 134 -23.66 -16.62 4.53
N ARG A 135 -22.82 -17.15 3.62
CA ARG A 135 -21.41 -17.50 3.92
C ARG A 135 -20.40 -16.60 3.22
N GLN A 136 -20.70 -16.14 2.00
CA GLN A 136 -19.78 -15.29 1.22
C GLN A 136 -20.04 -13.79 1.37
N ARG A 137 -21.22 -13.40 1.82
CA ARG A 137 -21.60 -12.00 1.97
C ARG A 137 -20.91 -11.39 3.19
N ASP A 138 -20.47 -10.15 3.03
CA ASP A 138 -19.98 -9.34 4.14
C ASP A 138 -21.18 -8.79 4.93
N PRO A 139 -21.34 -9.15 6.21
CA PRO A 139 -22.49 -8.73 7.03
C PRO A 139 -22.51 -7.22 7.29
N ARG A 140 -21.40 -6.50 7.08
CA ARG A 140 -21.31 -5.04 7.28
C ARG A 140 -21.94 -4.25 6.15
N LEU A 141 -22.22 -4.89 5.02
CA LEU A 141 -22.74 -4.22 3.83
C LEU A 141 -24.25 -3.98 3.94
N ASN A 142 -24.64 -2.73 3.69
CA ASN A 142 -26.04 -2.35 3.63
C ASN A 142 -26.78 -3.11 2.51
N GLU A 143 -27.91 -3.74 2.86
CA GLU A 143 -28.69 -4.58 1.95
C GLU A 143 -29.38 -3.81 0.82
N VAL A 144 -29.61 -2.51 0.99
CA VAL A 144 -30.22 -1.67 -0.05
C VAL A 144 -29.17 -1.26 -1.10
N LEU A 145 -27.98 -0.86 -0.65
CA LEU A 145 -26.89 -0.48 -1.54
C LEU A 145 -26.25 -1.68 -2.25
N PHE A 146 -26.21 -2.82 -1.56
CA PHE A 146 -25.65 -4.06 -2.06
C PHE A 146 -26.70 -5.17 -1.91
N PRO A 147 -27.70 -5.28 -2.79
CA PRO A 147 -28.77 -6.27 -2.65
C PRO A 147 -28.22 -7.70 -2.59
N PRO A 148 -28.85 -8.59 -1.80
CA PRO A 148 -28.50 -10.01 -1.80
C PRO A 148 -28.72 -10.61 -3.19
N LEU A 149 -27.98 -11.68 -3.49
CA LEU A 149 -28.07 -12.36 -4.77
C LEU A 149 -29.47 -12.96 -4.96
N GLY A 150 -30.15 -12.54 -6.01
CA GLY A 150 -31.42 -13.12 -6.44
C GLY A 150 -31.26 -14.45 -7.19
N PRO A 151 -32.36 -15.17 -7.44
CA PRO A 151 -32.32 -16.45 -8.16
C PRO A 151 -31.77 -16.33 -9.60
N GLU A 152 -32.06 -15.22 -10.29
CA GLU A 152 -31.53 -14.95 -11.64
C GLU A 152 -30.01 -14.76 -11.63
N GLY A 153 -29.49 -14.04 -10.63
CA GLY A 153 -28.04 -13.87 -10.45
C GLY A 153 -27.34 -15.19 -10.14
N ALA A 154 -27.95 -16.05 -9.33
CA ALA A 154 -27.44 -17.39 -9.08
C ALA A 154 -27.42 -18.25 -10.35
N GLN A 155 -28.46 -18.17 -11.20
CA GLN A 155 -28.48 -18.85 -12.49
C GLN A 155 -27.38 -18.33 -13.43
N ALA A 156 -27.18 -17.01 -13.50
CA ALA A 156 -26.13 -16.41 -14.32
C ALA A 156 -24.72 -16.89 -13.91
N LEU A 157 -24.47 -17.07 -12.61
CA LEU A 157 -23.22 -17.66 -12.12
C LEU A 157 -23.08 -19.12 -12.55
N ILE A 158 -24.15 -19.91 -12.50
CA ILE A 158 -24.15 -21.30 -12.99
C ILE A 158 -23.85 -21.32 -14.49
N ASP A 159 -24.50 -20.46 -15.26
CA ASP A 159 -24.30 -20.38 -16.71
C ASP A 159 -22.86 -20.02 -17.09
N LYS A 160 -22.23 -19.14 -16.30
CA LYS A 160 -20.83 -18.73 -16.47
C LYS A 160 -19.83 -19.82 -16.08
N TYR A 161 -20.04 -20.49 -14.96
CA TYR A 161 -19.02 -21.35 -14.34
C TYR A 161 -19.21 -22.84 -14.58
N GLU A 162 -20.41 -23.32 -14.88
CA GLU A 162 -20.67 -24.75 -15.03
C GLU A 162 -20.20 -25.29 -16.40
N PRO A 163 -19.24 -26.21 -16.48
CA PRO A 163 -18.80 -26.78 -17.76
C PRO A 163 -19.81 -27.76 -18.37
N ASN A 164 -20.56 -28.51 -17.56
CA ASN A 164 -21.49 -29.53 -18.04
C ASN A 164 -22.84 -28.92 -18.44
N ARG A 165 -23.15 -28.96 -19.74
CA ARG A 165 -24.40 -28.41 -20.31
C ARG A 165 -25.65 -28.98 -19.64
N THR A 166 -25.67 -30.28 -19.34
CA THR A 166 -26.83 -30.94 -18.71
C THR A 166 -27.10 -30.44 -17.29
N PHE A 167 -26.05 -30.11 -16.54
CA PHE A 167 -26.19 -29.53 -15.20
C PHE A 167 -26.59 -28.06 -15.28
N ARG A 168 -25.98 -27.32 -16.21
CA ARG A 168 -26.31 -25.92 -16.48
C ARG A 168 -27.79 -25.73 -16.80
N GLU A 169 -28.33 -26.54 -17.72
CA GLU A 169 -29.76 -26.52 -18.11
C GLU A 169 -30.71 -26.84 -16.94
N LYS A 170 -30.23 -27.61 -15.95
CA LYS A 170 -30.98 -27.96 -14.73
C LYS A 170 -30.80 -26.96 -13.58
N GLY A 171 -30.04 -25.88 -13.77
CA GLY A 171 -29.68 -24.96 -12.69
C GLY A 171 -28.85 -25.63 -11.59
N GLN A 172 -27.95 -26.53 -11.99
CA GLN A 172 -27.06 -27.30 -11.10
C GLN A 172 -25.61 -26.92 -11.38
N LEU A 173 -24.83 -26.79 -10.31
CA LEU A 173 -23.39 -26.51 -10.35
C LEU A 173 -22.62 -27.74 -9.86
N SER A 174 -21.78 -28.31 -10.72
CA SER A 174 -20.85 -29.40 -10.38
C SER A 174 -19.78 -28.94 -9.38
N LEU A 175 -19.06 -29.90 -8.78
CA LEU A 175 -17.85 -29.61 -8.00
C LEU A 175 -16.83 -28.79 -8.82
N GLU A 176 -16.67 -29.10 -10.11
CA GLU A 176 -15.77 -28.35 -10.99
C GLU A 176 -16.26 -26.91 -11.20
N GLY A 177 -17.55 -26.73 -11.49
CA GLY A 177 -18.16 -25.41 -11.62
C GLY A 177 -18.04 -24.58 -10.33
N PHE A 178 -18.21 -25.21 -9.16
CA PHE A 178 -18.04 -24.57 -7.87
C PHE A 178 -16.59 -24.12 -7.63
N TRP A 179 -15.61 -24.94 -8.00
CA TRP A 179 -14.21 -24.53 -7.94
C TRP A 179 -13.91 -23.36 -8.90
N ARG A 180 -14.42 -23.40 -10.13
CA ARG A 180 -14.29 -22.28 -11.08
C ARG A 180 -14.89 -20.99 -10.51
N TYR A 181 -16.04 -21.07 -9.83
CA TYR A 181 -16.64 -19.94 -9.11
C TYR A 181 -15.74 -19.42 -7.98
N LEU A 182 -15.20 -20.29 -7.14
CA LEU A 182 -14.35 -19.87 -6.01
C LEU A 182 -13.12 -19.09 -6.47
N GLY A 183 -12.52 -19.50 -7.59
CA GLY A 183 -11.37 -18.83 -8.23
C GLY A 183 -11.75 -17.73 -9.24
N GLY A 184 -13.05 -17.47 -9.40
CA GLY A 184 -13.57 -16.51 -10.36
C GLY A 184 -13.58 -15.07 -9.85
N ASP A 185 -13.79 -14.12 -10.77
CA ASP A 185 -13.68 -12.68 -10.50
C ASP A 185 -14.74 -12.19 -9.47
N GLU A 186 -15.94 -12.77 -9.49
CA GLU A 186 -17.02 -12.44 -8.55
C GLU A 186 -16.67 -12.82 -7.10
N ASN A 187 -15.75 -13.78 -6.91
CA ASN A 187 -15.36 -14.30 -5.61
C ASN A 187 -14.03 -13.74 -5.07
N GLY A 188 -13.49 -12.66 -5.65
CA GLY A 188 -12.28 -12.00 -5.16
C GLY A 188 -12.35 -11.60 -3.66
N ILE A 189 -11.20 -11.65 -2.97
CA ILE A 189 -11.09 -11.36 -1.52
C ILE A 189 -11.27 -9.87 -1.17
N VAL A 190 -10.99 -8.99 -2.13
CA VAL A 190 -11.18 -7.55 -2.05
C VAL A 190 -12.18 -7.14 -3.14
N PRO A 191 -13.13 -6.23 -2.84
CA PRO A 191 -14.04 -5.70 -3.85
C PRO A 191 -13.27 -5.02 -4.99
N PRO A 192 -13.60 -5.26 -6.27
CA PRO A 192 -12.92 -4.60 -7.40
C PRO A 192 -12.95 -3.07 -7.33
N GLU A 193 -14.01 -2.51 -6.74
CA GLU A 193 -14.22 -1.06 -6.61
C GLU A 193 -13.15 -0.40 -5.74
N THR A 194 -12.63 -1.11 -4.74
CA THR A 194 -11.62 -0.55 -3.81
C THR A 194 -10.21 -0.58 -4.39
N LEU A 195 -9.99 -1.41 -5.41
CA LEU A 195 -8.77 -1.40 -6.23
C LEU A 195 -8.77 -0.22 -7.21
N GLY A 196 -9.95 0.24 -7.65
CA GLY A 196 -10.11 1.45 -8.45
C GLY A 196 -9.95 2.74 -7.63
N LEU A 197 -9.92 3.88 -8.33
CA LEU A 197 -9.94 5.21 -7.70
C LEU A 197 -11.37 5.48 -7.19
N HIS A 198 -11.55 5.40 -5.87
CA HIS A 198 -12.88 5.47 -5.24
C HIS A 198 -12.94 6.43 -4.05
N GLN A 199 -11.79 6.78 -3.46
CA GLN A 199 -11.76 7.68 -2.31
C GLN A 199 -11.97 9.13 -2.74
N ASP A 200 -12.53 9.93 -1.86
CA ASP A 200 -12.67 11.37 -2.08
C ASP A 200 -11.29 12.03 -2.18
N MET A 201 -10.96 12.58 -3.35
CA MET A 201 -9.69 13.26 -3.66
C MET A 201 -9.76 14.78 -3.51
N THR A 202 -10.88 15.31 -2.98
CA THR A 202 -11.16 16.76 -2.85
C THR A 202 -10.90 17.32 -1.45
N GLN A 203 -10.50 16.48 -0.48
CA GLN A 203 -10.12 16.94 0.85
C GLN A 203 -8.75 17.65 0.82
N PRO A 204 -8.39 18.49 1.81
CA PRO A 204 -7.07 19.10 1.88
C PRO A 204 -5.94 18.07 1.90
N LEU A 205 -4.77 18.36 1.33
CA LEU A 205 -3.60 17.47 1.34
C LEU A 205 -3.26 16.87 2.73
N SER A 206 -3.47 17.64 3.80
CA SER A 206 -3.25 17.16 5.19
C SER A 206 -4.13 15.99 5.59
N SER A 207 -5.20 15.69 4.83
CA SER A 207 -6.19 14.65 5.08
C SER A 207 -5.82 13.28 4.51
N TYR A 208 -4.67 13.14 3.85
CA TYR A 208 -4.24 11.90 3.20
C TYR A 208 -2.94 11.36 3.81
N PHE A 209 -2.81 10.04 3.84
CA PHE A 209 -1.51 9.38 3.84
C PHE A 209 -0.93 9.47 2.43
N ILE A 210 0.35 9.82 2.34
CA ILE A 210 1.06 10.09 1.09
C ILE A 210 2.23 9.13 1.01
N ASN A 211 2.27 8.31 -0.05
CA ASN A 211 3.34 7.35 -0.26
C ASN A 211 4.68 8.09 -0.43
N SER A 212 5.65 7.82 0.44
CA SER A 212 6.82 8.68 0.61
C SER A 212 8.14 7.90 0.69
N SER A 213 9.13 8.35 -0.06
CA SER A 213 10.49 7.80 -0.09
C SER A 213 11.47 8.67 0.68
N HIS A 214 12.45 8.02 1.31
CA HIS A 214 13.60 8.63 1.98
C HIS A 214 14.88 8.28 1.20
N ASN A 215 15.78 9.26 1.07
CA ASN A 215 17.04 9.16 0.32
C ASN A 215 16.86 8.40 -1.01
N THR A 216 15.90 8.87 -1.83
CA THR A 216 15.37 8.16 -3.00
C THR A 216 16.45 7.74 -4.00
N TYR A 217 17.53 8.49 -4.08
CA TYR A 217 18.66 8.23 -4.96
C TYR A 217 19.46 6.96 -4.60
N LEU A 218 19.41 6.47 -3.35
CA LEU A 218 20.22 5.33 -2.91
C LEU A 218 19.62 3.99 -3.33
N THR A 219 20.44 3.11 -3.91
CA THR A 219 20.04 1.75 -4.30
C THR A 219 20.42 0.69 -3.27
N ALA A 220 21.22 1.04 -2.25
CA ALA A 220 21.75 0.11 -1.26
C ALA A 220 21.84 0.74 0.15
N GLY A 221 22.98 0.57 0.84
CA GLY A 221 23.24 1.12 2.18
C GLY A 221 23.48 2.63 2.19
N GLN A 222 23.41 3.22 3.38
CA GLN A 222 23.53 4.68 3.56
C GLN A 222 24.99 5.18 3.53
N LEU A 223 25.96 4.35 3.92
CA LEU A 223 27.38 4.79 4.01
C LEU A 223 28.19 4.52 2.75
N ALA A 224 27.84 3.47 2.02
CA ALA A 224 28.49 3.06 0.79
C ALA A 224 27.45 2.38 -0.09
N GLY A 225 27.39 2.80 -1.35
CA GLY A 225 26.42 2.28 -2.31
C GLY A 225 26.25 3.20 -3.51
N PRO A 226 25.65 2.69 -4.60
CA PRO A 226 25.33 3.51 -5.75
C PRO A 226 24.19 4.49 -5.42
N SER A 227 24.33 5.69 -5.97
CA SER A 227 23.24 6.62 -6.21
C SER A 227 22.79 6.49 -7.67
N SER A 228 21.49 6.56 -7.95
CA SER A 228 20.94 6.38 -9.30
C SER A 228 19.73 7.27 -9.56
N ALA A 229 19.70 7.91 -10.73
CA ALA A 229 18.52 8.63 -11.23
C ALA A 229 17.37 7.66 -11.56
N GLU A 230 17.68 6.41 -11.92
CA GLU A 230 16.69 5.38 -12.23
C GLU A 230 15.80 5.03 -11.03
N MET A 231 16.33 5.13 -9.81
CA MET A 231 15.53 4.93 -8.61
C MET A 231 14.34 5.90 -8.52
N TYR A 232 14.49 7.14 -8.99
CA TYR A 232 13.37 8.08 -9.03
C TYR A 232 12.28 7.61 -9.99
N ARG A 233 12.65 7.08 -11.17
CA ARG A 233 11.69 6.51 -12.12
C ARG A 233 10.92 5.35 -11.47
N GLN A 234 11.63 4.38 -10.91
CA GLN A 234 11.04 3.19 -10.31
C GLN A 234 10.13 3.51 -9.13
N VAL A 235 10.57 4.40 -8.23
CA VAL A 235 9.80 4.81 -7.05
C VAL A 235 8.52 5.57 -7.46
N LEU A 236 8.59 6.46 -8.46
CA LEU A 236 7.42 7.18 -8.97
C LEU A 236 6.44 6.24 -9.71
N LEU A 237 6.96 5.29 -10.50
CA LEU A 237 6.14 4.27 -11.18
C LEU A 237 5.38 3.38 -10.20
N CYS A 238 5.94 3.10 -9.02
CA CYS A 238 5.25 2.42 -7.92
C CYS A 238 4.23 3.30 -7.16
N GLY A 239 3.90 4.47 -7.68
CA GLY A 239 2.90 5.37 -7.09
C GLY A 239 3.41 6.17 -5.89
N CYS A 240 4.73 6.24 -5.65
CA CYS A 240 5.28 7.14 -4.62
C CYS A 240 5.06 8.60 -5.03
N ARG A 241 4.67 9.47 -4.10
CA ARG A 241 4.28 10.87 -4.33
C ARG A 241 5.13 11.88 -3.55
N CYS A 242 6.08 11.42 -2.74
CA CYS A 242 7.08 12.28 -2.11
C CYS A 242 8.47 11.64 -2.26
N VAL A 243 9.40 12.31 -2.93
CA VAL A 243 10.78 11.83 -3.16
C VAL A 243 11.79 12.82 -2.59
N GLU A 244 12.97 12.35 -2.21
CA GLU A 244 14.00 13.15 -1.53
C GLU A 244 15.25 13.34 -2.40
N LEU A 245 15.78 14.57 -2.38
CA LEU A 245 16.97 14.99 -3.13
C LEU A 245 17.95 15.71 -2.19
N ASP A 246 19.05 15.04 -1.87
CA ASP A 246 20.13 15.61 -1.07
C ASP A 246 21.10 16.34 -1.99
N CYS A 247 20.97 17.67 -2.06
CA CYS A 247 21.64 18.48 -3.05
C CYS A 247 22.97 19.00 -2.51
N TRP A 248 24.07 18.65 -3.18
CA TRP A 248 25.43 19.01 -2.81
C TRP A 248 26.11 19.81 -3.91
N GLN A 249 27.11 20.58 -3.50
CA GLN A 249 27.82 21.46 -4.40
C GLN A 249 28.71 20.70 -5.38
N GLY A 250 28.58 21.04 -6.66
CA GLY A 250 29.46 20.57 -7.72
C GLY A 250 30.87 21.16 -7.62
N ARG A 251 31.87 20.36 -7.95
CA ARG A 251 33.28 20.75 -7.96
C ARG A 251 33.64 21.45 -9.28
N ALA A 252 34.68 22.28 -9.24
CA ALA A 252 35.25 22.89 -10.45
C ALA A 252 35.92 21.81 -11.33
N PRO A 253 35.92 21.96 -12.67
CA PRO A 253 35.54 23.15 -13.45
C PRO A 253 34.05 23.22 -13.86
N GLU A 254 33.28 22.14 -13.71
CA GLU A 254 31.92 22.04 -14.25
C GLU A 254 30.88 22.83 -13.42
N GLU A 255 31.09 22.94 -12.10
CA GLU A 255 30.17 23.64 -11.17
C GLU A 255 28.70 23.21 -11.35
N GLU A 256 28.46 21.92 -11.57
CA GLU A 256 27.12 21.33 -11.71
C GLU A 256 26.63 20.75 -10.37
N PRO A 257 25.43 21.12 -9.89
CA PRO A 257 24.89 20.60 -8.64
C PRO A 257 24.70 19.08 -8.72
N LEU A 258 25.00 18.40 -7.61
CA LEU A 258 25.00 16.94 -7.50
C LEU A 258 23.98 16.47 -6.47
N VAL A 259 23.58 15.21 -6.56
CA VAL A 259 22.81 14.49 -5.55
C VAL A 259 23.64 13.34 -5.00
N THR A 260 23.80 13.29 -3.68
CA THR A 260 24.55 12.25 -2.97
C THR A 260 24.27 12.30 -1.47
N HIS A 261 24.66 11.27 -0.72
CA HIS A 261 24.63 11.33 0.74
C HIS A 261 25.97 11.88 1.26
N GLY A 262 25.95 13.11 1.78
CA GLY A 262 27.18 13.84 2.11
C GLY A 262 28.07 13.17 3.14
N PHE A 263 29.38 13.39 3.01
CA PHE A 263 30.41 12.83 3.89
C PHE A 263 30.41 11.29 3.97
N THR A 264 29.89 10.62 2.94
CA THR A 264 29.90 9.15 2.81
C THR A 264 30.67 8.68 1.57
N MET A 265 30.72 7.36 1.35
CA MET A 265 31.31 6.73 0.15
C MET A 265 30.25 6.39 -0.90
N THR A 266 29.09 7.04 -0.87
CA THR A 266 28.07 6.86 -1.90
C THR A 266 28.45 7.58 -3.19
N THR A 267 28.01 7.08 -4.34
CA THR A 267 28.31 7.75 -5.61
C THR A 267 27.52 9.04 -5.75
N GLU A 268 27.99 9.93 -6.62
CA GLU A 268 27.36 11.21 -6.92
C GLU A 268 26.61 11.09 -8.27
N ILE A 269 25.42 11.67 -8.38
CA ILE A 269 24.67 11.77 -9.65
C ILE A 269 24.34 13.24 -9.96
N PRO A 270 24.30 13.66 -11.25
CA PRO A 270 23.94 15.03 -11.59
C PRO A 270 22.50 15.38 -11.17
N PHE A 271 22.31 16.53 -10.54
CA PHE A 271 20.97 17.00 -10.16
C PHE A 271 20.05 17.16 -11.38
N LYS A 272 20.60 17.60 -12.52
CA LYS A 272 19.85 17.75 -13.77
C LYS A 272 19.22 16.42 -14.23
N GLU A 273 19.99 15.34 -14.22
CA GLU A 273 19.53 14.00 -14.61
C GLU A 273 18.40 13.49 -13.71
N VAL A 274 18.48 13.79 -12.41
CA VAL A 274 17.42 13.46 -11.45
C VAL A 274 16.12 14.20 -11.78
N ILE A 275 16.18 15.50 -12.09
CA ILE A 275 14.99 16.27 -12.46
C ILE A 275 14.41 15.77 -13.80
N GLU A 276 15.24 15.39 -14.77
CA GLU A 276 14.79 14.76 -16.02
C GLU A 276 14.06 13.43 -15.77
N ALA A 277 14.62 12.56 -14.93
CA ALA A 277 13.99 11.29 -14.55
C ALA A 277 12.64 11.49 -13.84
N ILE A 278 12.54 12.50 -12.97
CA ILE A 278 11.29 12.88 -12.30
C ILE A 278 10.28 13.40 -13.32
N ALA A 279 10.68 14.34 -14.20
CA ALA A 279 9.79 14.91 -15.22
C ALA A 279 9.18 13.82 -16.12
N GLU A 280 9.99 12.82 -16.48
CA GLU A 280 9.56 11.70 -17.31
C GLU A 280 8.52 10.82 -16.60
N SER A 281 8.73 10.52 -15.31
CA SER A 281 8.00 9.44 -14.62
C SER A 281 6.93 9.90 -13.64
N ALA A 282 6.92 11.19 -13.25
CA ALA A 282 6.08 11.72 -12.18
C ALA A 282 4.60 11.33 -12.31
N PHE A 283 4.05 11.38 -13.53
CA PHE A 283 2.62 11.19 -13.76
C PHE A 283 2.27 9.96 -14.62
N LYS A 284 3.21 9.03 -14.86
CA LYS A 284 2.97 7.84 -15.70
C LYS A 284 1.93 6.89 -15.10
N THR A 285 1.91 6.71 -13.78
CA THR A 285 1.03 5.75 -13.08
C THR A 285 0.04 6.41 -12.13
N SER A 286 0.22 7.68 -11.80
CA SER A 286 -0.71 8.45 -10.96
C SER A 286 -0.72 9.92 -11.39
N PRO A 287 -1.89 10.53 -11.63
CA PRO A 287 -1.99 11.93 -12.03
C PRO A 287 -1.91 12.91 -10.84
N PHE A 288 -1.86 12.40 -9.60
CA PHE A 288 -1.88 13.20 -8.39
C PHE A 288 -0.51 13.84 -8.08
N PRO A 289 -0.49 14.94 -7.30
CA PRO A 289 0.71 15.76 -7.14
C PRO A 289 1.90 15.02 -6.54
N VAL A 290 3.10 15.46 -6.94
CA VAL A 290 4.38 14.96 -6.43
C VAL A 290 5.07 16.04 -5.60
N ILE A 291 5.60 15.68 -4.43
CA ILE A 291 6.37 16.56 -3.54
C ILE A 291 7.85 16.19 -3.66
N LEU A 292 8.69 17.18 -3.99
CA LEU A 292 10.14 17.03 -3.98
C LEU A 292 10.70 17.60 -2.68
N SER A 293 11.23 16.72 -1.83
CA SER A 293 11.87 17.06 -0.56
C SER A 293 13.34 17.35 -0.80
N PHE A 294 13.72 18.63 -0.84
CA PHE A 294 15.11 19.03 -0.96
C PHE A 294 15.76 19.06 0.41
N GLU A 295 16.93 18.45 0.51
CA GLU A 295 17.89 18.69 1.58
C GLU A 295 19.06 19.48 0.97
N ASN A 296 19.04 20.80 1.13
CA ASN A 296 19.94 21.68 0.39
C ASN A 296 21.23 21.97 1.16
N HIS A 297 22.36 21.53 0.61
CA HIS A 297 23.73 21.81 1.08
C HIS A 297 24.54 22.66 0.09
N VAL A 298 23.92 23.17 -0.98
CA VAL A 298 24.60 23.98 -2.00
C VAL A 298 24.75 25.42 -1.50
N ASP A 299 25.91 25.79 -0.99
CA ASP A 299 26.15 27.14 -0.43
C ASP A 299 26.33 28.25 -1.49
N SER A 300 26.54 27.87 -2.75
CA SER A 300 26.75 28.80 -3.87
C SER A 300 25.43 29.30 -4.45
N ALA A 301 25.26 30.63 -4.45
CA ALA A 301 24.11 31.27 -5.05
C ALA A 301 23.98 30.98 -6.56
N ARG A 302 25.12 30.84 -7.26
CA ARG A 302 25.16 30.49 -8.68
C ARG A 302 24.59 29.10 -8.92
N GLN A 303 25.00 28.11 -8.12
CA GLN A 303 24.52 26.73 -8.29
C GLN A 303 23.07 26.56 -7.81
N GLN A 304 22.64 27.25 -6.74
CA GLN A 304 21.22 27.27 -6.38
C GLN A 304 20.35 27.91 -7.46
N ALA A 305 20.84 28.95 -8.16
CA ALA A 305 20.13 29.52 -9.30
C ALA A 305 20.01 28.52 -10.45
N LYS A 306 21.09 27.76 -10.76
CA LYS A 306 21.04 26.65 -11.73
C LYS A 306 20.01 25.60 -11.34
N MET A 307 19.96 25.17 -10.08
CA MET A 307 18.96 24.21 -9.61
C MET A 307 17.53 24.71 -9.83
N ALA A 308 17.27 25.98 -9.51
CA ALA A 308 15.97 26.60 -9.73
C ALA A 308 15.61 26.70 -11.23
N GLU A 309 16.58 27.00 -12.08
CA GLU A 309 16.42 27.03 -13.53
C GLU A 309 16.14 25.63 -14.11
N TYR A 310 16.86 24.60 -13.67
CA TYR A 310 16.58 23.21 -14.06
C TYR A 310 15.16 22.78 -13.64
N CYS A 311 14.72 23.13 -12.43
CA CYS A 311 13.34 22.86 -12.03
C CYS A 311 12.34 23.56 -12.95
N ARG A 312 12.52 24.85 -13.26
CA ARG A 312 11.60 25.61 -14.13
C ARG A 312 11.58 25.09 -15.56
N SER A 313 12.75 24.82 -16.14
CA SER A 313 12.89 24.43 -17.54
C SER A 313 12.43 23.00 -17.80
N LEU A 314 12.79 22.06 -16.92
CA LEU A 314 12.54 20.63 -17.13
C LEU A 314 11.16 20.19 -16.62
N LEU A 315 10.71 20.73 -15.49
CA LEU A 315 9.37 20.41 -14.96
C LEU A 315 8.28 21.28 -15.63
N GLY A 316 8.65 22.42 -16.21
CA GLY A 316 7.78 23.28 -17.00
C GLY A 316 6.49 23.65 -16.25
N ALA A 317 5.35 23.47 -16.91
CA ALA A 317 4.04 23.80 -16.36
C ALA A 317 3.62 22.91 -15.17
N ALA A 318 4.25 21.76 -14.95
CA ALA A 318 3.94 20.91 -13.79
C ALA A 318 4.39 21.58 -12.48
N LEU A 319 5.46 22.38 -12.50
CA LEU A 319 6.00 23.03 -11.30
C LEU A 319 5.08 24.15 -10.79
N VAL A 320 4.72 24.09 -9.51
CA VAL A 320 3.93 25.14 -8.85
C VAL A 320 4.86 26.22 -8.29
N THR A 321 4.94 27.35 -8.98
CA THR A 321 5.74 28.51 -8.54
C THR A 321 4.92 29.56 -7.80
N GLU A 322 3.61 29.61 -8.03
CA GLU A 322 2.69 30.57 -7.42
C GLU A 322 1.53 29.84 -6.73
N PRO A 323 1.00 30.37 -5.61
CA PRO A 323 -0.17 29.82 -4.98
C PRO A 323 -1.39 29.93 -5.91
N LEU A 324 -2.28 28.96 -5.79
CA LEU A 324 -3.56 28.93 -6.49
C LEU A 324 -4.45 30.04 -5.92
N PRO A 325 -5.24 30.75 -6.76
CA PRO A 325 -6.07 31.86 -6.29
C PRO A 325 -7.04 31.49 -5.16
N LYS A 326 -7.55 30.26 -5.14
CA LYS A 326 -8.48 29.75 -4.12
C LYS A 326 -7.80 29.48 -2.76
N PHE A 327 -6.47 29.31 -2.76
CA PHE A 327 -5.71 28.90 -1.58
C PHE A 327 -4.50 29.83 -1.38
N PRO A 328 -4.72 31.11 -1.04
CA PRO A 328 -3.62 32.02 -0.74
C PRO A 328 -2.84 31.55 0.50
N LEU A 329 -1.56 31.93 0.58
CA LEU A 329 -0.65 31.55 1.67
C LEU A 329 -0.89 32.40 2.94
N GLU A 330 -2.10 32.31 3.49
CA GLU A 330 -2.55 33.08 4.64
C GLU A 330 -2.94 32.17 5.83
N PRO A 331 -2.85 32.66 7.08
CA PRO A 331 -3.33 31.92 8.23
C PRO A 331 -4.82 31.57 8.12
N GLY A 332 -5.19 30.33 8.47
CA GLY A 332 -6.56 29.82 8.45
C GLY A 332 -7.00 29.19 7.13
N VAL A 333 -6.29 29.45 6.02
CA VAL A 333 -6.56 28.86 4.71
C VAL A 333 -6.05 27.41 4.68
N PRO A 334 -6.87 26.42 4.30
CA PRO A 334 -6.44 25.03 4.22
C PRO A 334 -5.50 24.79 3.03
N LEU A 335 -4.80 23.65 3.04
CA LEU A 335 -4.07 23.20 1.86
C LEU A 335 -5.04 22.87 0.70
N PRO A 336 -4.62 23.05 -0.56
CA PRO A 336 -5.36 22.51 -1.70
C PRO A 336 -5.54 21.01 -1.60
N SER A 337 -6.49 20.47 -2.35
CA SER A 337 -6.69 19.02 -2.45
C SER A 337 -5.73 18.37 -3.46
N PRO A 338 -5.52 17.04 -3.38
CA PRO A 338 -4.87 16.30 -4.47
C PRO A 338 -5.53 16.56 -5.83
N GLN A 339 -6.86 16.71 -5.87
CA GLN A 339 -7.62 17.02 -7.08
C GLN A 339 -7.32 18.42 -7.63
N ASP A 340 -7.15 19.44 -6.78
CA ASP A 340 -6.80 20.81 -7.20
C ASP A 340 -5.37 20.88 -7.78
N LEU A 341 -4.52 19.89 -7.46
CA LEU A 341 -3.10 19.83 -7.79
C LEU A 341 -2.77 18.69 -8.76
N LEU A 342 -3.72 18.24 -9.57
CA LEU A 342 -3.47 17.24 -10.62
C LEU A 342 -2.35 17.68 -11.57
N GLY A 343 -1.43 16.76 -11.85
CA GLY A 343 -0.28 17.00 -12.72
C GLY A 343 0.71 18.02 -12.17
N ARG A 344 0.68 18.32 -10.87
CA ARG A 344 1.52 19.35 -10.25
C ARG A 344 2.66 18.80 -9.41
N ILE A 345 3.78 19.52 -9.41
CA ILE A 345 4.97 19.23 -8.61
C ILE A 345 5.19 20.38 -7.62
N LEU A 346 5.32 20.02 -6.34
CA LEU A 346 5.54 20.93 -5.22
C LEU A 346 6.99 20.81 -4.72
N ILE A 347 7.65 21.93 -4.47
CA ILE A 347 9.00 21.95 -3.88
C ILE A 347 8.91 22.21 -2.38
N LYS A 348 9.44 21.27 -1.60
CA LYS A 348 9.76 21.48 -0.18
C LYS A 348 11.24 21.84 -0.06
N ASN A 349 11.52 23.11 0.16
CA ASN A 349 12.85 23.64 0.47
C ASN A 349 12.73 24.82 1.43
N LYS A 350 13.81 25.20 2.12
CA LYS A 350 13.81 26.39 2.99
C LYS A 350 13.40 27.64 2.20
N LYS A 351 12.64 28.53 2.85
CA LYS A 351 12.17 29.80 2.29
C LYS A 351 12.69 30.97 3.13
N ARG A 352 13.20 32.02 2.49
CA ARG A 352 13.51 33.29 3.16
C ARG A 352 12.22 34.06 3.46
N VAL A 353 12.06 34.50 4.70
CA VAL A 353 10.97 35.42 5.11
C VAL A 353 11.53 36.84 5.16
N TRP A 354 11.03 37.72 4.30
CA TRP A 354 11.32 39.15 4.38
C TRP A 354 10.52 39.76 5.53
N VAL A 355 11.21 40.21 6.58
CA VAL A 355 10.60 41.11 7.57
C VAL A 355 10.79 42.52 7.04
N PHE A 356 9.75 43.09 6.42
CA PHE A 356 9.71 44.53 6.15
C PHE A 356 9.61 45.27 7.48
N LEU A 357 10.74 45.76 7.99
CA LEU A 357 10.75 46.85 8.95
C LEU A 357 10.32 48.10 8.16
N GLY A 358 9.19 48.70 8.54
CA GLY A 358 8.65 49.90 7.89
C GLY A 358 9.67 51.05 7.82
N PRO A 359 9.41 52.07 6.99
CA PRO A 359 10.40 53.07 6.62
C PRO A 359 10.59 54.13 7.71
N HIS A 360 11.00 53.76 8.92
CA HIS A 360 11.61 54.70 9.86
C HIS A 360 12.49 53.94 10.86
N VAL A 361 13.75 54.42 10.95
CA VAL A 361 14.83 54.04 11.88
C VAL A 361 15.69 52.84 11.44
N SER A 362 16.76 53.16 10.69
CA SER A 362 17.91 52.28 10.50
C SER A 362 18.72 52.19 11.80
N PHE A 363 18.56 51.10 12.55
CA PHE A 363 19.55 50.68 13.54
C PHE A 363 20.37 49.53 12.95
N TRP A 364 21.67 49.75 12.79
CA TRP A 364 22.62 48.70 12.44
C TRP A 364 22.79 47.79 13.65
N VAL A 365 22.24 46.59 13.60
CA VAL A 365 22.64 45.49 14.50
C VAL A 365 23.42 44.48 13.66
N PHE A 366 24.75 44.51 13.81
CA PHE A 366 25.62 43.44 13.35
C PHE A 366 25.26 42.17 14.12
N TRP A 367 24.62 41.20 13.46
CA TRP A 367 24.72 39.80 13.88
C TRP A 367 25.97 39.21 13.22
N GLY A 368 27.11 39.34 13.90
CA GLY A 368 28.29 38.54 13.61
C GLY A 368 28.09 37.09 14.08
N PRO A 369 28.79 36.10 13.50
CA PRO A 369 28.53 34.69 13.75
C PRO A 369 29.24 34.25 15.03
N HIS A 370 28.55 34.21 16.17
CA HIS A 370 29.01 33.42 17.32
C HIS A 370 27.83 32.77 18.06
N PHE A 371 27.90 31.43 18.11
CA PHE A 371 27.16 30.47 18.94
C PHE A 371 26.28 31.04 20.07
N GLY A 372 24.98 30.81 19.97
CA GLY A 372 24.04 30.93 21.09
C GLY A 372 23.71 29.57 21.68
N PHE A 373 24.42 29.16 22.73
CA PHE A 373 23.97 28.12 23.66
C PHE A 373 23.43 28.84 24.89
N LEU A 374 22.11 28.86 25.07
CA LEU A 374 21.51 29.24 26.36
C LEU A 374 21.67 28.05 27.31
N GLY A 375 22.72 28.09 28.14
CA GLY A 375 22.92 27.19 29.27
C GLY A 375 22.98 28.01 30.56
N PHE A 376 22.01 27.76 31.44
CA PHE A 376 22.07 28.12 32.85
C PHE A 376 23.38 27.61 33.47
N PHE A 377 24.27 28.48 33.95
CA PHE A 377 25.15 28.22 35.10
C PHE A 377 25.60 29.56 35.72
N GLY A 378 25.65 29.59 37.05
CA GLY A 378 26.02 30.75 37.84
C GLY A 378 27.49 31.15 37.76
N SER A 379 27.74 32.39 38.16
CA SER A 379 29.00 33.07 38.55
C SER A 379 30.34 32.38 38.21
N PRO A 380 31.18 32.98 37.34
CA PRO A 380 32.51 32.48 37.01
C PRO A 380 33.58 32.96 38.02
N SER A 381 33.62 32.36 39.22
CA SER A 381 34.69 32.64 40.20
C SER A 381 35.21 31.42 40.95
N GLN A 382 34.99 30.21 40.45
CA GLN A 382 35.57 28.99 41.03
C GLN A 382 35.97 27.99 39.96
N PHE A 383 37.00 28.31 39.14
CA PHE A 383 37.71 27.29 38.36
C PHE A 383 39.10 27.80 37.90
N LEU A 384 39.85 28.40 38.83
CA LEU A 384 41.28 28.63 38.68
C LEU A 384 42.00 27.77 39.70
N GLY A 385 42.28 26.53 39.33
CA GLY A 385 43.05 25.60 40.15
C GLY A 385 42.98 24.21 39.57
N PHE A 386 44.16 23.69 39.21
CA PHE A 386 44.48 22.35 38.73
C PHE A 386 44.63 22.16 37.20
N PHE A 387 45.89 21.84 36.87
CA PHE A 387 46.46 21.43 35.59
C PHE A 387 46.89 22.56 34.64
N GLY A 388 48.17 22.95 34.80
CA GLY A 388 48.92 23.66 33.78
C GLY A 388 49.08 22.77 32.54
N VAL A 389 48.44 23.17 31.45
CA VAL A 389 48.65 22.65 30.09
C VAL A 389 48.70 23.85 29.14
N PRO A 390 49.67 23.94 28.22
CA PRO A 390 49.83 25.09 27.33
C PRO A 390 48.65 25.26 26.35
N ILE A 391 48.38 26.51 25.98
CA ILE A 391 47.26 26.99 25.13
C ILE A 391 47.17 26.27 23.77
N SER A 392 48.26 25.65 23.29
CA SER A 392 48.29 24.86 22.05
C SER A 392 47.49 23.55 22.11
N VAL A 393 47.15 23.03 23.29
CA VAL A 393 46.37 21.79 23.46
C VAL A 393 44.86 22.06 23.43
N PHE A 394 44.43 23.27 23.78
CA PHE A 394 43.01 23.68 23.76
C PHE A 394 42.44 23.75 22.34
N GLY A 395 43.24 24.16 21.36
CA GLY A 395 42.82 24.17 19.95
C GLY A 395 42.55 22.77 19.40
N VAL A 396 43.36 21.78 19.78
CA VAL A 396 43.16 20.38 19.37
C VAL A 396 41.94 19.80 20.08
N PHE A 397 41.73 20.07 21.37
CA PHE A 397 40.55 19.60 22.11
C PHE A 397 39.24 20.24 21.61
N TRP A 398 39.27 21.52 21.19
CA TRP A 398 38.11 22.21 20.62
C TRP A 398 37.75 21.69 19.22
N VAL A 399 38.75 21.44 18.36
CA VAL A 399 38.54 20.80 17.06
C VAL A 399 38.08 19.35 17.22
N PHE A 400 38.62 18.61 18.20
CA PHE A 400 38.18 17.25 18.49
C PHE A 400 36.77 17.21 19.08
N TRP A 401 36.41 18.12 19.99
CA TRP A 401 35.08 18.21 20.59
C TRP A 401 34.03 18.76 19.62
N GLY A 402 34.40 19.72 18.78
CA GLY A 402 33.58 20.19 17.66
C GLY A 402 33.33 19.10 16.63
N SER A 403 34.36 18.31 16.29
CA SER A 403 34.24 17.12 15.44
C SER A 403 33.40 16.03 16.11
N LEU A 404 33.54 15.83 17.43
CA LEU A 404 32.72 14.90 18.20
C LEU A 404 31.26 15.35 18.22
N CYS A 405 30.97 16.66 18.37
CA CYS A 405 29.62 17.20 18.32
C CYS A 405 29.00 17.11 16.92
N HIS A 406 29.78 17.35 15.85
CA HIS A 406 29.35 17.11 14.47
C HIS A 406 29.09 15.62 14.23
N PHE A 407 29.94 14.74 14.77
CA PHE A 407 29.80 13.29 14.72
C PHE A 407 28.52 12.84 15.44
N TRP A 408 28.29 13.25 16.70
CA TRP A 408 27.05 12.94 17.44
C TRP A 408 25.79 13.55 16.78
N GLY A 409 25.89 14.75 16.20
CA GLY A 409 24.81 15.40 15.45
C GLY A 409 24.42 14.64 14.17
N PHE A 410 25.43 14.17 13.42
CA PHE A 410 25.26 13.30 12.25
C PHE A 410 24.53 12.00 12.62
N TRP A 411 24.88 11.37 13.76
CA TRP A 411 24.17 10.16 14.23
C TRP A 411 22.73 10.42 14.69
N ALA A 412 22.40 11.65 15.10
CA ALA A 412 21.09 12.01 15.65
C ALA A 412 20.06 12.50 14.61
N GLN A 413 20.48 13.27 13.60
CA GLN A 413 19.60 13.87 12.58
C GLN A 413 20.10 13.68 11.14
N GLY A 414 21.26 13.07 10.92
CA GLY A 414 21.89 12.97 9.61
C GLY A 414 22.41 14.32 9.10
N THR A 415 22.67 14.39 7.80
CA THR A 415 23.04 15.62 7.09
C THR A 415 21.92 16.68 7.13
N ALA A 416 20.65 16.28 7.29
CA ALA A 416 19.50 17.19 7.46
C ALA A 416 19.67 18.25 8.56
N GLY A 417 20.53 17.98 9.56
CA GLY A 417 20.80 18.92 10.66
C GLY A 417 21.53 20.21 10.25
N SER A 418 22.18 20.25 9.07
CA SER A 418 23.11 21.32 8.65
C SER A 418 22.79 21.98 7.31
N GLU A 419 21.55 21.89 6.83
CA GLU A 419 21.13 22.52 5.56
C GLU A 419 21.47 24.03 5.50
N VAL A 420 21.90 24.50 4.33
CA VAL A 420 22.31 25.91 4.12
C VAL A 420 21.12 26.86 4.00
N THR A 421 21.38 28.16 3.96
CA THR A 421 20.34 29.18 3.75
C THR A 421 19.90 29.17 2.28
N ALA A 422 18.59 29.14 2.04
CA ALA A 422 18.06 29.26 0.69
C ALA A 422 18.27 30.66 0.12
N THR A 423 18.64 30.72 -1.16
CA THR A 423 18.63 31.94 -1.97
C THR A 423 17.22 32.30 -2.41
N GLU A 424 17.05 33.50 -2.97
CA GLU A 424 15.78 33.95 -3.53
C GLU A 424 15.30 33.03 -4.66
N ALA A 425 16.22 32.59 -5.52
CA ALA A 425 15.91 31.73 -6.67
C ALA A 425 15.19 30.44 -6.25
N MET A 426 15.71 29.73 -5.24
CA MET A 426 15.08 28.53 -4.70
C MET A 426 13.87 28.84 -3.81
N SER A 427 13.92 29.90 -3.00
CA SER A 427 12.81 30.30 -2.12
C SER A 427 11.54 30.63 -2.89
N SER A 428 11.67 31.19 -4.10
CA SER A 428 10.55 31.55 -4.97
C SER A 428 9.77 30.34 -5.52
N LEU A 429 10.34 29.12 -5.45
CA LEU A 429 9.66 27.89 -5.86
C LEU A 429 8.82 27.26 -4.75
N VAL A 430 8.92 27.77 -3.52
CA VAL A 430 8.29 27.16 -2.33
C VAL A 430 6.95 27.83 -2.05
N THR A 431 5.87 27.04 -2.16
CA THR A 431 4.49 27.46 -1.93
C THR A 431 3.87 26.75 -0.73
N TYR A 432 3.17 25.63 -0.96
CA TYR A 432 2.34 24.95 0.03
C TYR A 432 3.07 24.01 0.99
N VAL A 433 4.35 23.73 0.74
CA VAL A 433 5.14 22.77 1.51
C VAL A 433 6.37 23.48 2.08
N GLU A 434 6.15 24.52 2.88
CA GLU A 434 7.21 25.32 3.48
C GLU A 434 7.76 24.64 4.75
N PRO A 435 8.99 24.10 4.74
CA PRO A 435 9.58 23.48 5.91
C PRO A 435 9.98 24.53 6.95
N VAL A 436 9.47 24.40 8.17
CA VAL A 436 9.83 25.25 9.31
C VAL A 436 10.36 24.41 10.46
N LYS A 437 11.29 24.97 11.23
CA LYS A 437 11.78 24.33 12.47
C LYS A 437 10.63 24.19 13.45
N PHE A 438 10.30 22.95 13.81
CA PHE A 438 9.29 22.67 14.81
C PHE A 438 9.69 23.26 16.17
N ARG A 439 8.75 23.92 16.85
CA ARG A 439 8.93 24.45 18.20
C ARG A 439 8.06 23.69 19.20
N THR A 440 6.75 23.86 19.09
CA THR A 440 5.72 23.15 19.87
C THR A 440 4.43 23.11 19.05
N PHE A 441 3.53 22.17 19.36
CA PHE A 441 2.20 22.11 18.73
C PHE A 441 1.37 23.37 18.99
N GLN A 442 1.43 23.92 20.20
CA GLN A 442 0.76 25.18 20.56
C GLN A 442 1.23 26.36 19.69
N ASN A 443 2.54 26.46 19.44
CA ASN A 443 3.07 27.52 18.57
C ASN A 443 2.58 27.36 17.11
N ALA A 444 2.56 26.13 16.60
CA ALA A 444 2.05 25.86 15.26
C ALA A 444 0.54 26.17 15.15
N GLN A 445 -0.24 25.80 16.17
CA GLN A 445 -1.66 26.13 16.27
C GLN A 445 -1.90 27.65 16.33
N LYS A 446 -1.13 28.38 17.13
CA LYS A 446 -1.25 29.85 17.25
C LYS A 446 -0.92 30.56 15.93
N ARG A 447 0.07 30.06 15.17
CA ARG A 447 0.41 30.61 13.85
C ARG A 447 -0.65 30.31 12.81
N ASN A 448 -1.37 29.20 12.94
CA ASN A 448 -2.50 28.78 12.10
C ASN A 448 -2.20 28.78 10.59
N ARG A 449 -0.98 28.43 10.17
CA ARG A 449 -0.58 28.40 8.76
C ARG A 449 -0.49 26.97 8.25
N SER A 450 -1.40 26.58 7.36
CA SER A 450 -1.45 25.21 6.82
C SER A 450 -0.31 24.87 5.86
N PHE A 451 0.24 25.85 5.18
CA PHE A 451 1.37 25.68 4.24
C PHE A 451 2.72 25.48 4.94
N GLU A 452 2.81 25.75 6.24
CA GLU A 452 3.99 25.42 7.04
C GLU A 452 3.96 23.93 7.41
N MET A 453 5.10 23.25 7.29
CA MET A 453 5.25 21.83 7.62
C MET A 453 6.53 21.57 8.40
N SER A 454 6.61 20.41 9.06
CA SER A 454 7.79 20.02 9.83
C SER A 454 8.20 18.58 9.50
N SER A 455 9.51 18.37 9.40
CA SER A 455 10.12 17.06 9.23
C SER A 455 10.74 16.59 10.55
N PHE A 456 10.54 15.33 10.92
CA PHE A 456 11.01 14.73 12.15
C PHE A 456 11.81 13.47 11.83
N VAL A 457 13.00 13.34 12.40
CA VAL A 457 13.66 12.03 12.50
C VAL A 457 12.80 11.10 13.36
N GLU A 458 12.79 9.81 13.07
CA GLU A 458 11.89 8.83 13.72
C GLU A 458 11.93 8.88 15.26
N THR A 459 13.08 9.18 15.85
CA THR A 459 13.25 9.30 17.31
C THR A 459 12.50 10.49 17.89
N LYS A 460 12.58 11.66 17.23
CA LYS A 460 11.81 12.86 17.60
C LYS A 460 10.32 12.66 17.32
N GLY A 461 9.98 12.03 16.20
CA GLY A 461 8.59 11.68 15.90
C GLY A 461 7.97 10.79 16.97
N LEU A 462 8.71 9.76 17.42
CA LEU A 462 8.28 8.86 18.48
C LEU A 462 8.17 9.56 19.83
N GLU A 463 9.08 10.50 20.12
CA GLU A 463 8.98 11.35 21.31
C GLU A 463 7.69 12.18 21.31
N GLN A 464 7.34 12.82 20.18
CA GLN A 464 6.08 13.57 20.08
C GLN A 464 4.85 12.66 20.20
N LEU A 465 4.90 11.49 19.57
CA LEU A 465 3.84 10.49 19.64
C LEU A 465 3.60 9.99 21.07
N THR A 466 4.65 9.79 21.85
CA THR A 466 4.53 9.24 23.22
C THR A 466 4.22 10.31 24.26
N LYS A 467 4.75 11.53 24.12
CA LYS A 467 4.55 12.62 25.09
C LYS A 467 3.27 13.42 24.86
N SER A 468 2.85 13.59 23.62
CA SER A 468 1.75 14.48 23.22
C SER A 468 1.01 13.93 21.99
N PRO A 469 0.39 12.73 22.09
CA PRO A 469 -0.25 12.07 20.95
C PRO A 469 -1.43 12.84 20.38
N LEU A 470 -2.28 13.41 21.24
CA LEU A 470 -3.49 14.12 20.81
C LEU A 470 -3.12 15.38 20.03
N GLU A 471 -2.17 16.16 20.53
CA GLU A 471 -1.70 17.37 19.85
C GLU A 471 -1.03 17.05 18.51
N PHE A 472 -0.38 15.90 18.40
CA PHE A 472 0.20 15.46 17.13
C PHE A 472 -0.88 15.13 16.10
N VAL A 473 -1.95 14.44 16.50
CA VAL A 473 -3.13 14.20 15.65
C VAL A 473 -3.75 15.52 15.20
N GLU A 474 -3.98 16.45 16.13
CA GLU A 474 -4.56 17.77 15.82
C GLU A 474 -3.69 18.60 14.87
N TYR A 475 -2.37 18.56 15.06
CA TYR A 475 -1.42 19.18 14.14
C TYR A 475 -1.59 18.61 12.72
N ASN A 476 -1.68 17.28 12.59
CA ASN A 476 -1.78 16.58 11.31
C ASN A 476 -3.15 16.69 10.63
N LYS A 477 -4.19 17.21 11.29
CA LYS A 477 -5.45 17.56 10.60
C LYS A 477 -5.27 18.78 9.71
N ARG A 478 -4.40 19.73 10.10
CA ARG A 478 -4.22 21.03 9.42
C ARG A 478 -2.94 21.13 8.61
N GLN A 479 -1.83 20.62 9.14
CA GLN A 479 -0.49 20.76 8.58
C GLN A 479 0.07 19.40 8.16
N LEU A 480 1.08 19.45 7.29
CA LEU A 480 1.84 18.26 6.92
C LEU A 480 2.94 17.98 7.95
N SER A 481 3.16 16.70 8.24
CA SER A 481 4.38 16.19 8.87
C SER A 481 5.05 15.16 7.98
N ARG A 482 6.38 15.20 7.97
CA ARG A 482 7.22 14.17 7.38
C ARG A 482 8.01 13.47 8.48
N VAL A 483 8.05 12.15 8.46
CA VAL A 483 8.91 11.36 9.35
C VAL A 483 9.89 10.56 8.50
N TYR A 484 11.16 10.54 8.91
CA TYR A 484 12.22 9.84 8.18
C TYR A 484 13.12 9.01 9.12
N PRO A 485 13.80 7.96 8.61
CA PRO A 485 14.63 7.07 9.42
C PRO A 485 15.82 7.80 10.07
N LYS A 486 16.27 7.33 11.23
CA LYS A 486 17.48 7.87 11.89
C LYS A 486 18.76 7.44 11.18
N GLY A 487 19.80 8.27 11.26
CA GLY A 487 21.11 8.01 10.64
C GLY A 487 21.81 6.73 11.12
N THR A 488 21.45 6.18 12.29
CA THR A 488 22.03 4.90 12.74
C THR A 488 21.57 3.69 11.92
N ARG A 489 20.55 3.83 11.04
CA ARG A 489 20.07 2.77 10.14
C ARG A 489 20.90 2.74 8.86
N VAL A 490 22.19 2.47 9.03
CA VAL A 490 23.19 2.51 7.95
C VAL A 490 22.96 1.43 6.88
N ASP A 491 22.24 0.37 7.23
CA ASP A 491 21.78 -0.72 6.38
C ASP A 491 20.53 -0.38 5.56
N SER A 492 20.06 0.87 5.64
CA SER A 492 18.80 1.33 5.03
C SER A 492 17.57 0.59 5.56
N SER A 493 17.63 0.02 6.78
CA SER A 493 16.44 -0.55 7.43
C SER A 493 15.36 0.51 7.63
N ASN A 494 14.10 0.06 7.73
CA ASN A 494 12.94 0.93 7.89
C ASN A 494 12.37 0.85 9.31
N PHE A 495 11.76 1.95 9.77
CA PHE A 495 10.87 1.94 10.92
C PHE A 495 9.48 1.42 10.50
N HIS A 496 8.64 1.09 11.48
CA HIS A 496 7.28 0.64 11.21
C HIS A 496 6.35 1.85 10.94
N PRO A 497 5.82 2.04 9.70
CA PRO A 497 5.11 3.27 9.33
C PRO A 497 3.77 3.45 10.06
N GLN A 498 3.10 2.35 10.42
CA GLN A 498 1.83 2.37 11.16
C GLN A 498 1.89 3.23 12.44
N LEU A 499 3.05 3.25 13.13
CA LEU A 499 3.22 4.06 14.34
C LEU A 499 2.90 5.54 14.09
N PHE A 500 3.32 6.06 12.94
CA PHE A 500 3.12 7.45 12.56
C PHE A 500 1.80 7.69 11.84
N TRP A 501 1.32 6.71 11.05
CA TRP A 501 -0.03 6.76 10.47
C TRP A 501 -1.13 6.81 11.55
N ASN A 502 -0.92 6.15 12.70
CA ASN A 502 -1.81 6.25 13.86
C ASN A 502 -1.97 7.69 14.38
N ALA A 503 -0.92 8.51 14.25
CA ALA A 503 -0.96 9.94 14.59
C ALA A 503 -1.42 10.84 13.42
N GLY A 504 -1.80 10.25 12.28
CA GLY A 504 -2.20 10.99 11.09
C GLY A 504 -1.06 11.62 10.29
N VAL A 505 0.20 11.22 10.53
CA VAL A 505 1.38 11.67 9.76
C VAL A 505 1.19 11.27 8.30
N GLN A 506 1.33 12.25 7.40
CA GLN A 506 1.05 12.06 5.98
C GLN A 506 2.23 11.42 5.25
N MET A 507 3.45 11.93 5.49
CA MET A 507 4.65 11.50 4.77
C MET A 507 5.57 10.68 5.70
N ALA A 508 5.20 9.42 5.94
CA ALA A 508 6.09 8.45 6.58
C ALA A 508 7.09 7.92 5.53
N ALA A 509 8.24 8.60 5.40
CA ALA A 509 9.22 8.32 4.36
C ALA A 509 10.06 7.07 4.69
N LEU A 510 10.12 6.15 3.73
CA LEU A 510 10.81 4.86 3.87
C LEU A 510 11.93 4.71 2.82
N ASN A 511 12.93 3.90 3.13
CA ASN A 511 13.97 3.46 2.19
C ASN A 511 13.35 2.40 1.25
N PHE A 512 13.16 2.73 -0.03
CA PHE A 512 12.48 1.85 -0.99
C PHE A 512 13.33 0.68 -1.48
N GLN A 513 14.64 0.76 -1.30
CA GLN A 513 15.62 -0.26 -1.64
C GLN A 513 15.70 -1.41 -0.60
N ASN A 514 14.88 -1.40 0.47
CA ASN A 514 14.95 -2.40 1.55
C ASN A 514 13.57 -3.03 1.89
N VAL A 515 13.61 -4.32 2.25
CA VAL A 515 12.50 -5.30 2.36
C VAL A 515 11.34 -4.95 3.30
N PRO A 516 11.46 -4.20 4.41
CA PRO A 516 10.31 -3.87 5.27
C PRO A 516 9.26 -2.93 4.64
N LEU A 517 9.36 -2.66 3.34
CA LEU A 517 8.41 -1.87 2.55
C LEU A 517 7.11 -2.62 2.22
N GLN A 518 7.00 -3.92 2.50
CA GLN A 518 5.85 -4.76 2.14
C GLN A 518 4.50 -4.18 2.58
N LEU A 519 4.41 -3.68 3.82
CA LEU A 519 3.19 -3.04 4.33
C LEU A 519 2.85 -1.78 3.54
N ASN A 520 3.84 -0.96 3.20
CA ASN A 520 3.66 0.27 2.43
C ASN A 520 3.19 0.00 1.00
N LEU A 521 3.89 -0.88 0.27
CA LEU A 521 3.52 -1.23 -1.11
C LEU A 521 2.15 -1.92 -1.18
N GLY A 522 1.85 -2.77 -0.21
CA GLY A 522 0.56 -3.46 -0.13
C GLY A 522 -0.60 -2.50 0.16
N LEU A 523 -0.40 -1.53 1.06
CA LEU A 523 -1.43 -0.56 1.41
C LEU A 523 -1.70 0.44 0.27
N PHE A 524 -0.65 0.98 -0.34
CA PHE A 524 -0.74 1.98 -1.41
C PHE A 524 -1.09 1.40 -2.78
N GLU A 525 -1.30 0.09 -2.90
CA GLU A 525 -1.94 -0.50 -4.08
C GLU A 525 -3.43 -0.11 -4.16
N ALA A 526 -4.08 0.08 -3.00
CA ALA A 526 -5.47 0.53 -2.94
C ALA A 526 -5.64 1.90 -3.59
N ASN A 527 -6.89 2.26 -3.93
CA ASN A 527 -7.21 3.54 -4.55
C ASN A 527 -6.43 3.77 -5.86
N ALA A 528 -6.43 2.77 -6.74
CA ALA A 528 -5.79 2.75 -8.06
C ALA A 528 -4.26 2.94 -8.08
N GLY A 529 -3.57 2.65 -6.98
CA GLY A 529 -2.12 2.92 -6.91
C GLY A 529 -1.79 4.42 -6.94
N SER A 530 -2.75 5.29 -6.61
CA SER A 530 -2.62 6.75 -6.71
C SER A 530 -1.51 7.34 -5.85
N GLY A 531 -1.07 6.62 -4.82
CA GLY A 531 -0.12 7.11 -3.81
C GLY A 531 -0.75 7.98 -2.72
N PHE A 532 -2.07 8.14 -2.74
CA PHE A 532 -2.85 8.88 -1.75
C PHE A 532 -3.95 8.00 -1.17
N LEU A 533 -4.02 7.95 0.16
CA LEU A 533 -5.08 7.28 0.90
C LEU A 533 -5.71 8.24 1.89
N LEU A 534 -7.01 8.47 1.77
CA LEU A 534 -7.77 9.33 2.66
C LEU A 534 -7.73 8.77 4.09
N LYS A 535 -7.34 9.61 5.05
CA LYS A 535 -7.31 9.22 6.45
C LYS A 535 -8.72 8.92 6.97
N PRO A 536 -8.89 8.03 7.96
CA PRO A 536 -10.14 7.84 8.67
C PRO A 536 -10.71 9.15 9.24
N GLU A 537 -12.03 9.23 9.39
CA GLU A 537 -12.74 10.43 9.88
C GLU A 537 -12.15 11.05 11.16
N PRO A 538 -11.77 10.29 12.22
CA PRO A 538 -11.21 10.85 13.44
C PRO A 538 -9.89 11.61 13.24
N LEU A 539 -9.12 11.26 12.20
CA LEU A 539 -7.85 11.89 11.85
C LEU A 539 -8.00 13.10 10.92
N ARG A 540 -9.24 13.52 10.63
CA ARG A 540 -9.56 14.64 9.73
C ARG A 540 -10.48 15.68 10.37
N ARG A 541 -11.54 15.25 11.05
CA ARG A 541 -12.53 16.14 11.66
C ARG A 541 -11.95 16.99 12.77
N ARG A 542 -12.13 18.32 12.67
CA ARG A 542 -11.62 19.29 13.66
C ARG A 542 -12.43 19.36 14.94
N ASP A 543 -13.67 18.90 14.90
CA ASP A 543 -14.62 18.91 16.02
C ASP A 543 -14.55 17.65 16.89
N LYS A 544 -13.78 16.63 16.47
CA LYS A 544 -13.55 15.40 17.23
C LYS A 544 -12.09 15.30 17.64
N THR A 545 -11.79 15.14 18.92
CA THR A 545 -10.44 14.77 19.37
C THR A 545 -10.24 13.26 19.25
N PHE A 546 -9.02 12.82 18.95
CA PHE A 546 -8.71 11.40 18.80
C PHE A 546 -7.39 11.05 19.48
N ASP A 547 -7.44 10.06 20.38
CA ASP A 547 -6.25 9.49 21.00
C ASP A 547 -5.87 8.18 20.28
N PRO A 548 -4.69 8.11 19.64
CA PRO A 548 -4.22 6.89 18.98
C PRO A 548 -3.95 5.72 19.93
N PHE A 549 -3.89 5.94 21.25
CA PHE A 549 -3.69 4.89 22.26
C PHE A 549 -4.99 4.46 22.94
N VAL A 550 -6.15 4.90 22.44
CA VAL A 550 -7.46 4.48 22.95
C VAL A 550 -7.63 2.96 22.92
N GLU A 551 -8.09 2.37 24.02
CA GLU A 551 -8.39 0.93 24.12
C GLU A 551 -9.91 0.62 24.04
N GLY A 552 -10.72 1.63 24.34
CA GLY A 552 -12.18 1.54 24.45
C GLY A 552 -12.94 1.57 23.12
N ARG A 553 -14.25 1.80 23.18
CA ARG A 553 -15.05 2.12 21.98
C ARG A 553 -14.78 3.56 21.56
N LEU A 554 -14.85 3.82 20.25
CA LEU A 554 -14.73 5.14 19.68
C LEU A 554 -16.12 5.65 19.28
N ASP A 555 -16.46 6.87 19.68
CA ASP A 555 -17.78 7.44 19.42
C ASP A 555 -18.05 7.57 17.91
N GLY A 556 -19.13 6.93 17.47
CA GLY A 556 -19.54 6.90 16.07
C GLY A 556 -18.70 5.97 15.17
N ILE A 557 -17.89 5.07 15.74
CA ILE A 557 -17.13 4.07 14.98
C ILE A 557 -17.54 2.67 15.45
N VAL A 558 -17.97 1.86 14.50
CA VAL A 558 -18.26 0.44 14.73
C VAL A 558 -16.94 -0.32 14.69
N ALA A 559 -16.61 -0.98 15.81
CA ALA A 559 -15.46 -1.87 15.89
C ALA A 559 -15.79 -3.19 15.18
N ASN A 560 -14.79 -3.83 14.58
CA ASN A 560 -14.97 -5.11 13.89
C ASN A 560 -14.46 -6.27 14.73
N ALA A 561 -15.00 -7.45 14.51
CA ALA A 561 -14.41 -8.70 14.91
C ALA A 561 -13.92 -9.43 13.64
N LEU A 562 -12.72 -10.00 13.71
CA LEU A 562 -12.02 -10.59 12.58
C LEU A 562 -11.50 -11.97 12.95
N SER A 563 -11.78 -12.96 12.10
CA SER A 563 -11.16 -14.28 12.17
C SER A 563 -10.80 -14.78 10.77
N VAL A 564 -9.71 -15.54 10.69
CA VAL A 564 -9.19 -16.07 9.43
C VAL A 564 -8.78 -17.51 9.63
N GLN A 565 -9.39 -18.40 8.87
CA GLN A 565 -9.00 -19.80 8.79
C GLN A 565 -8.20 -20.03 7.51
N VAL A 566 -6.98 -20.51 7.65
CA VAL A 566 -6.14 -20.90 6.51
C VAL A 566 -6.47 -22.37 6.18
N LEU A 567 -7.07 -22.62 5.04
CA LEU A 567 -7.55 -23.98 4.68
C LEU A 567 -6.50 -24.74 3.88
N SER A 568 -5.95 -24.12 2.84
CA SER A 568 -4.98 -24.76 1.96
C SER A 568 -4.11 -23.78 1.19
N GLY A 569 -3.02 -24.27 0.62
CA GLY A 569 -2.09 -23.50 -0.20
C GLY A 569 -1.69 -24.26 -1.45
N GLN A 570 -1.62 -23.55 -2.58
CA GLN A 570 -1.36 -24.13 -3.90
C GLN A 570 -0.08 -23.55 -4.48
N PHE A 571 0.78 -24.44 -5.00
CA PHE A 571 1.99 -24.09 -5.76
C PHE A 571 2.89 -23.05 -5.07
N LEU A 572 3.05 -23.15 -3.74
CA LEU A 572 3.71 -22.12 -2.93
C LEU A 572 5.21 -22.03 -3.17
N THR A 573 5.84 -23.14 -3.54
CA THR A 573 7.27 -23.18 -3.90
C THR A 573 7.53 -24.27 -4.93
N ASP A 574 8.66 -24.16 -5.61
CA ASP A 574 9.14 -25.09 -6.63
C ASP A 574 9.92 -26.28 -6.04
N ARG A 575 10.10 -26.27 -4.71
CA ARG A 575 10.81 -27.27 -3.90
C ARG A 575 9.85 -28.08 -3.04
N ARG A 576 10.26 -29.30 -2.68
CA ARG A 576 9.59 -30.06 -1.62
C ARG A 576 10.13 -29.63 -0.26
N CYS A 577 9.34 -28.88 0.50
CA CYS A 577 9.66 -28.46 1.85
C CYS A 577 8.38 -28.30 2.68
N GLY A 578 8.53 -28.20 4.00
CA GLY A 578 7.45 -27.77 4.87
C GLY A 578 7.18 -26.28 4.70
N VAL A 579 5.91 -25.88 4.74
CA VAL A 579 5.46 -24.50 4.65
C VAL A 579 4.45 -24.19 5.74
N PHE A 580 4.40 -22.93 6.19
CA PHE A 580 3.41 -22.44 7.14
C PHE A 580 2.95 -21.03 6.74
N VAL A 581 1.81 -20.60 7.26
CA VAL A 581 1.25 -19.27 7.00
C VAL A 581 1.21 -18.47 8.30
N GLU A 582 1.68 -17.24 8.25
CA GLU A 582 1.58 -16.27 9.34
C GLU A 582 0.53 -15.20 9.03
N LEU A 583 -0.21 -14.80 10.07
CA LEU A 583 -1.14 -13.68 10.08
C LEU A 583 -0.64 -12.60 11.02
N GLU A 584 -0.56 -11.37 10.53
CA GLU A 584 -0.19 -10.19 11.31
C GLU A 584 -1.22 -9.09 11.10
N LEU A 585 -1.73 -8.53 12.19
CA LEU A 585 -2.66 -7.40 12.14
C LEU A 585 -1.92 -6.13 12.58
N PHE A 586 -1.93 -5.12 11.71
CA PHE A 586 -1.36 -3.80 11.94
C PHE A 586 -2.49 -2.78 12.09
N GLY A 587 -2.35 -1.82 13.01
CA GLY A 587 -3.35 -0.77 13.20
C GLY A 587 -2.98 0.13 14.38
N LEU A 588 -3.98 0.56 15.15
CA LEU A 588 -3.75 1.17 16.45
C LEU A 588 -2.96 0.21 17.37
N PRO A 589 -2.28 0.71 18.42
CA PRO A 589 -1.57 -0.15 19.36
C PRO A 589 -2.45 -1.25 19.97
N VAL A 590 -3.72 -0.95 20.27
CA VAL A 590 -4.71 -1.94 20.78
C VAL A 590 -5.11 -2.98 19.73
N ASP A 591 -5.10 -2.61 18.45
CA ASP A 591 -5.49 -3.45 17.31
C ASP A 591 -4.33 -4.29 16.81
N THR A 592 -3.09 -3.85 17.06
CA THR A 592 -1.90 -4.57 16.62
C THR A 592 -1.74 -5.85 17.44
N ARG A 593 -1.78 -7.00 16.78
CA ARG A 593 -1.72 -8.31 17.44
C ARG A 593 -0.36 -8.99 17.24
N ARG A 594 -0.03 -9.90 18.15
CA ARG A 594 1.10 -10.81 17.97
C ARG A 594 0.85 -11.71 16.75
N ARG A 595 1.94 -12.13 16.11
CA ARG A 595 1.90 -13.04 14.96
C ARG A 595 1.20 -14.34 15.33
N LEU A 596 0.15 -14.68 14.60
CA LEU A 596 -0.48 -16.00 14.63
C LEU A 596 0.06 -16.81 13.46
N ARG A 597 0.24 -18.11 13.63
CA ARG A 597 0.74 -18.97 12.54
C ARG A 597 0.07 -20.33 12.56
N THR A 598 -0.06 -20.92 11.37
CA THR A 598 -0.47 -22.31 11.20
C THR A 598 0.64 -23.27 11.63
N ARG A 599 0.34 -24.56 11.75
CA ARG A 599 1.39 -25.59 11.80
C ARG A 599 2.12 -25.68 10.46
N THR A 600 3.36 -26.17 10.50
CA THR A 600 4.13 -26.46 9.30
C THR A 600 3.58 -27.70 8.60
N SER A 601 3.38 -27.62 7.28
CA SER A 601 2.98 -28.75 6.44
C SER A 601 4.06 -29.83 6.44
N GLN A 602 3.69 -31.12 6.38
CA GLN A 602 4.66 -32.22 6.35
C GLN A 602 5.33 -32.39 4.97
N GLY A 603 6.25 -31.50 4.61
CA GLY A 603 7.02 -31.59 3.36
C GLY A 603 6.22 -31.36 2.07
N ASN A 604 4.97 -30.89 2.18
CA ASN A 604 4.08 -30.64 1.06
C ASN A 604 3.82 -29.14 0.89
N ALA A 605 4.53 -28.51 -0.04
CA ALA A 605 4.28 -27.13 -0.46
C ALA A 605 3.43 -26.99 -1.73
N PHE A 606 3.00 -28.13 -2.30
CA PHE A 606 2.34 -28.19 -3.59
C PHE A 606 0.83 -27.97 -3.48
N ASN A 607 0.21 -28.67 -2.53
CA ASN A 607 -1.22 -28.59 -2.20
C ASN A 607 -1.40 -28.83 -0.69
N ALA A 608 -0.74 -28.00 0.11
CA ALA A 608 -0.80 -28.09 1.57
C ALA A 608 -2.24 -27.88 2.05
N VAL A 609 -2.71 -28.66 3.01
CA VAL A 609 -4.02 -28.49 3.65
C VAL A 609 -3.79 -28.37 5.15
N TRP A 610 -4.36 -27.32 5.75
CA TRP A 610 -4.35 -27.06 7.18
C TRP A 610 -5.77 -27.21 7.72
N ASP A 611 -5.99 -28.30 8.46
CA ASP A 611 -7.26 -28.57 9.14
C ASP A 611 -7.14 -28.04 10.57
N GLU A 612 -7.18 -26.71 10.70
CA GLU A 612 -6.99 -25.98 11.95
C GLU A 612 -8.20 -25.07 12.22
N GLU A 613 -8.44 -24.80 13.50
CA GLU A 613 -9.45 -23.83 13.92
C GLU A 613 -9.12 -22.43 13.39
N PRO A 614 -10.15 -21.57 13.16
CA PRO A 614 -9.94 -20.20 12.77
C PRO A 614 -8.99 -19.46 13.72
N LEU A 615 -8.05 -18.71 13.14
CA LEU A 615 -7.17 -17.84 13.90
C LEU A 615 -7.94 -16.56 14.23
N GLU A 616 -8.35 -16.45 15.50
CA GLU A 616 -9.09 -15.31 16.03
C GLU A 616 -8.17 -14.09 16.18
N LEU A 617 -8.40 -13.06 15.35
CA LEU A 617 -7.69 -11.78 15.44
C LEU A 617 -8.40 -10.81 16.40
N GLY A 618 -9.62 -11.15 16.81
CA GLY A 618 -10.37 -10.50 17.87
C GLY A 618 -10.96 -9.15 17.47
N ARG A 619 -11.20 -8.30 18.46
CA ARG A 619 -11.77 -6.96 18.29
C ARG A 619 -10.74 -6.00 17.67
N VAL A 620 -11.16 -5.28 16.64
CA VAL A 620 -10.46 -4.20 15.93
C VAL A 620 -11.23 -2.90 16.14
N VAL A 621 -10.66 -1.97 16.91
CA VAL A 621 -11.26 -0.71 17.34
C VAL A 621 -11.41 0.27 16.18
N LEU A 622 -10.40 0.39 15.30
CA LEU A 622 -10.46 1.27 14.13
C LEU A 622 -10.17 0.49 12.82
N PRO A 623 -11.17 -0.22 12.27
CA PRO A 623 -11.01 -1.07 11.08
C PRO A 623 -10.49 -0.32 9.84
N ALA A 624 -10.87 0.95 9.69
CA ALA A 624 -10.45 1.82 8.58
C ALA A 624 -8.94 2.15 8.58
N LEU A 625 -8.26 1.94 9.71
CA LEU A 625 -6.82 2.13 9.85
C LEU A 625 -6.04 0.80 9.91
N ALA A 626 -6.76 -0.31 10.08
CA ALA A 626 -6.16 -1.62 10.30
C ALA A 626 -5.91 -2.37 8.98
N SER A 627 -4.79 -3.09 8.92
CA SER A 627 -4.35 -3.90 7.79
C SER A 627 -3.95 -5.30 8.24
N LEU A 628 -4.49 -6.32 7.57
CA LEU A 628 -4.13 -7.71 7.74
C LEU A 628 -3.05 -8.09 6.73
N ARG A 629 -1.92 -8.62 7.21
CA ARG A 629 -0.91 -9.27 6.39
C ARG A 629 -1.01 -10.78 6.54
N VAL A 630 -1.08 -11.48 5.40
CA VAL A 630 -1.04 -12.94 5.30
C VAL A 630 0.23 -13.31 4.55
N ALA A 631 1.10 -14.10 5.14
CA ALA A 631 2.40 -14.44 4.56
C ALA A 631 2.71 -15.93 4.66
N ALA A 632 3.09 -16.54 3.55
CA ALA A 632 3.52 -17.93 3.50
C ALA A 632 5.05 -18.02 3.60
N TYR A 633 5.54 -18.93 4.43
CA TYR A 633 6.96 -19.15 4.67
C TYR A 633 7.32 -20.62 4.46
N GLU A 634 8.56 -20.87 4.04
CA GLU A 634 9.20 -22.18 4.18
C GLU A 634 9.58 -22.43 5.65
N GLU A 635 9.69 -23.69 6.06
CA GLU A 635 10.11 -24.11 7.41
C GLU A 635 11.43 -23.46 7.87
N GLY A 636 12.33 -23.14 6.92
CA GLY A 636 13.57 -22.41 7.16
C GLY A 636 13.43 -20.89 7.35
N GLY A 637 12.20 -20.35 7.37
CA GLY A 637 11.90 -18.94 7.56
C GLY A 637 11.99 -18.07 6.29
N ARG A 638 12.21 -18.68 5.11
CA ARG A 638 12.21 -17.95 3.84
C ARG A 638 10.78 -17.58 3.45
N LEU A 639 10.54 -16.29 3.17
CA LEU A 639 9.27 -15.82 2.64
C LEU A 639 9.03 -16.39 1.24
N LEU A 640 7.87 -17.00 1.02
CA LEU A 640 7.42 -17.49 -0.27
C LEU A 640 6.56 -16.48 -1.01
N GLY A 641 5.70 -15.80 -0.25
CA GLY A 641 4.84 -14.75 -0.75
C GLY A 641 3.95 -14.20 0.35
N GLN A 642 3.42 -13.01 0.13
CA GLN A 642 2.61 -12.29 1.09
C GLN A 642 1.48 -11.52 0.43
N ARG A 643 0.49 -11.13 1.22
CA ARG A 643 -0.52 -10.15 0.84
C ARG A 643 -0.88 -9.27 2.03
N VAL A 644 -1.05 -7.98 1.79
CA VAL A 644 -1.58 -7.01 2.75
C VAL A 644 -2.97 -6.58 2.29
N LEU A 645 -3.94 -6.58 3.19
CA LEU A 645 -5.34 -6.31 2.93
C LEU A 645 -5.88 -5.33 3.98
N GLN A 646 -6.63 -4.31 3.56
CA GLN A 646 -7.30 -3.42 4.51
C GLN A 646 -8.49 -4.15 5.15
N VAL A 647 -8.60 -4.07 6.48
CA VAL A 647 -9.67 -4.77 7.22
C VAL A 647 -11.05 -4.24 6.83
N ALA A 648 -11.16 -2.93 6.60
CA ALA A 648 -12.41 -2.30 6.17
C ALA A 648 -12.94 -2.83 4.82
N THR A 649 -12.07 -3.34 3.94
CA THR A 649 -12.45 -3.83 2.61
C THR A 649 -12.37 -5.35 2.48
N LEU A 650 -12.02 -6.07 3.54
CA LEU A 650 -11.87 -7.52 3.50
C LEU A 650 -13.25 -8.19 3.40
N ARG A 651 -13.50 -8.99 2.35
CA ARG A 651 -14.77 -9.73 2.22
C ARG A 651 -14.77 -10.99 3.09
N SER A 652 -15.94 -11.36 3.58
CA SER A 652 -16.15 -12.63 4.31
C SER A 652 -16.31 -13.82 3.35
N GLY A 653 -16.15 -15.04 3.89
CA GLY A 653 -16.36 -16.31 3.22
C GLY A 653 -15.09 -17.00 2.72
N TYR A 654 -15.26 -18.00 1.87
CA TYR A 654 -14.21 -18.78 1.22
C TYR A 654 -13.61 -18.02 0.05
N ARG A 655 -12.32 -17.65 0.13
CA ARG A 655 -11.65 -16.76 -0.82
C ARG A 655 -10.27 -17.29 -1.18
N TYR A 656 -9.94 -17.24 -2.47
CA TYR A 656 -8.54 -17.35 -2.88
C TYR A 656 -7.81 -16.04 -2.62
N LEU A 657 -6.59 -16.18 -2.10
CA LEU A 657 -5.63 -15.12 -1.90
C LEU A 657 -4.39 -15.42 -2.77
N PRO A 658 -4.32 -14.87 -3.99
CA PRO A 658 -3.09 -14.88 -4.77
C PRO A 658 -1.98 -14.14 -4.02
N LEU A 659 -0.83 -14.80 -3.87
CA LEU A 659 0.30 -14.24 -3.13
C LEU A 659 1.14 -13.32 -4.01
N ARG A 660 1.89 -12.43 -3.35
CA ARG A 660 2.81 -11.50 -3.99
C ARG A 660 4.21 -11.62 -3.42
N ASN A 661 5.21 -11.17 -4.18
CA ASN A 661 6.57 -11.07 -3.68
C ASN A 661 6.73 -9.88 -2.71
N GLU A 662 7.97 -9.63 -2.27
CA GLU A 662 8.32 -8.55 -1.34
C GLU A 662 8.04 -7.16 -1.91
N SER A 663 8.16 -7.01 -3.23
CA SER A 663 7.86 -5.79 -3.99
C SER A 663 6.37 -5.65 -4.36
N ASN A 664 5.50 -6.46 -3.75
CA ASN A 664 4.07 -6.51 -4.02
C ASN A 664 3.72 -6.78 -5.51
N GLN A 665 4.58 -7.49 -6.25
CA GLN A 665 4.30 -8.00 -7.59
C GLN A 665 3.61 -9.38 -7.51
N PRO A 666 2.62 -9.68 -8.36
CA PRO A 666 1.86 -10.92 -8.29
C PRO A 666 2.74 -12.14 -8.58
N LEU A 667 2.62 -13.17 -7.74
CA LEU A 667 3.19 -14.49 -8.03
C LEU A 667 2.23 -15.25 -8.94
N LEU A 668 2.79 -15.99 -9.90
CA LEU A 668 1.99 -16.56 -10.98
C LEU A 668 1.00 -17.65 -10.52
N LEU A 669 1.46 -18.58 -9.67
CA LEU A 669 0.68 -19.75 -9.28
C LEU A 669 0.40 -19.82 -7.77
N ALA A 670 1.21 -19.15 -6.96
CA ALA A 670 1.15 -19.28 -5.50
C ALA A 670 -0.12 -18.61 -4.95
N ALA A 671 -0.98 -19.40 -4.33
CA ALA A 671 -2.24 -18.92 -3.75
C ALA A 671 -2.56 -19.66 -2.44
N LEU A 672 -3.36 -19.01 -1.59
CA LEU A 672 -3.96 -19.62 -0.40
C LEU A 672 -5.47 -19.65 -0.56
N LEU A 673 -6.12 -20.70 -0.09
CA LEU A 673 -7.56 -20.70 0.14
C LEU A 673 -7.81 -20.40 1.61
N LEU A 674 -8.54 -19.32 1.86
CA LEU A 674 -8.87 -18.84 3.20
C LEU A 674 -10.38 -18.87 3.41
N ARG A 675 -10.82 -19.03 4.65
CA ARG A 675 -12.16 -18.64 5.10
C ARG A 675 -12.02 -17.43 6.01
N THR A 676 -12.50 -16.29 5.55
CA THR A 676 -12.45 -15.02 6.28
C THR A 676 -13.79 -14.73 6.92
N TRP A 677 -13.78 -14.15 8.11
CA TRP A 677 -14.98 -13.57 8.70
C TRP A 677 -14.64 -12.18 9.23
N ALA A 678 -15.31 -11.17 8.68
CA ALA A 678 -15.25 -9.79 9.14
C ALA A 678 -16.69 -9.33 9.41
N GLY A 679 -16.98 -8.96 10.65
CA GLY A 679 -18.30 -8.49 11.06
C GLY A 679 -18.21 -7.43 12.15
N ASP A 680 -19.35 -6.85 12.50
CA ASP A 680 -19.44 -5.89 13.58
C ASP A 680 -19.21 -6.59 14.93
N HIS A 681 -18.41 -5.97 15.79
CA HIS A 681 -18.11 -6.51 17.10
C HIS A 681 -19.25 -6.22 18.08
N ILE A 682 -19.91 -7.27 18.58
CA ILE A 682 -20.95 -7.19 19.60
C ILE A 682 -20.38 -7.65 20.95
N PRO A 683 -20.23 -6.76 21.94
CA PRO A 683 -19.73 -7.14 23.26
C PRO A 683 -20.67 -8.08 24.00
N GLN A 684 -20.11 -9.01 24.77
CA GLN A 684 -20.83 -10.12 25.40
C GLN A 684 -22.07 -9.70 26.23
N GLY A 685 -22.06 -8.52 26.85
CA GLY A 685 -23.22 -8.00 27.60
C GLY A 685 -24.41 -7.52 26.76
N HIS A 686 -24.26 -7.37 25.44
CA HIS A 686 -25.30 -6.83 24.54
C HIS A 686 -25.72 -7.83 23.45
N GLN A 687 -25.27 -9.08 23.53
CA GLN A 687 -25.59 -10.12 22.54
C GLN A 687 -27.09 -10.45 22.49
N GLY A 688 -27.85 -10.16 23.55
CA GLY A 688 -29.32 -10.28 23.58
C GLY A 688 -30.10 -9.08 23.03
N GLU A 689 -29.45 -7.91 22.88
CA GLU A 689 -30.10 -6.69 22.37
C GLU A 689 -29.80 -6.45 20.89
N GLY A 690 -28.65 -6.93 20.38
CA GLY A 690 -28.28 -6.80 18.97
C GLY A 690 -29.22 -7.51 17.99
N THR A 691 -29.93 -8.55 18.45
CA THR A 691 -30.96 -9.24 17.65
C THR A 691 -32.33 -8.55 17.71
N ALA A 692 -32.57 -7.67 18.69
CA ALA A 692 -33.85 -6.97 18.86
C ALA A 692 -33.95 -5.69 18.01
N GLY A 693 -32.82 -5.15 17.53
CA GLY A 693 -32.78 -3.94 16.69
C GLY A 693 -33.16 -4.15 15.22
N ASP A 694 -33.08 -5.39 14.71
CA ASP A 694 -33.12 -5.67 13.26
C ASP A 694 -34.43 -6.28 12.73
N THR A 695 -35.49 -6.46 13.54
CA THR A 695 -36.80 -6.90 13.01
C THR A 695 -38.00 -6.36 13.76
N PRO A 696 -38.88 -5.57 13.11
CA PRO A 696 -40.30 -5.57 13.38
C PRO A 696 -41.03 -6.34 12.28
N GLY A 697 -41.34 -7.61 12.55
CA GLY A 697 -42.39 -8.37 11.86
C GLY A 697 -41.91 -9.46 10.89
N GLY A 698 -42.16 -10.72 11.26
CA GLY A 698 -42.07 -11.86 10.34
C GLY A 698 -41.80 -13.19 11.06
N VAL A 699 -42.87 -13.87 11.48
CA VAL A 699 -42.82 -15.27 11.94
C VAL A 699 -42.57 -16.18 10.72
N GLY A 700 -41.59 -17.08 10.81
CA GLY A 700 -41.34 -18.13 9.82
C GLY A 700 -40.01 -18.86 10.02
N ASP A 701 -40.09 -19.98 10.72
CA ASP A 701 -39.08 -21.02 11.01
C ASP A 701 -37.78 -21.05 10.17
N ALA A 702 -36.65 -20.96 10.88
CA ALA A 702 -35.35 -21.47 10.43
C ALA A 702 -34.90 -22.59 11.39
N PRO A 703 -34.36 -23.73 10.91
CA PRO A 703 -33.88 -24.80 11.79
C PRO A 703 -32.61 -24.34 12.51
N GLY A 704 -32.61 -24.52 13.83
CA GLY A 704 -31.50 -24.12 14.68
C GLY A 704 -30.26 -25.01 14.53
N ASP A 705 -29.11 -24.37 14.47
CA ASP A 705 -27.84 -24.92 14.96
C ASP A 705 -27.26 -23.92 15.95
N SER A 706 -27.71 -24.04 17.20
CA SER A 706 -27.14 -23.33 18.34
C SER A 706 -25.90 -24.08 18.84
N TRP A 707 -24.77 -23.38 18.88
CA TRP A 707 -23.61 -23.69 19.68
C TRP A 707 -24.04 -23.98 21.13
N GLY A 708 -24.01 -25.25 21.52
CA GLY A 708 -24.45 -25.70 22.83
C GLY A 708 -23.37 -25.52 23.90
N HIS A 709 -23.60 -24.59 24.82
CA HIS A 709 -23.10 -24.70 26.20
C HIS A 709 -24.33 -24.77 27.12
N THR A 710 -24.56 -25.95 27.69
CA THR A 710 -25.57 -26.23 28.73
C THR A 710 -25.26 -25.51 30.03
N TRP A 711 -26.25 -24.87 30.69
CA TRP A 711 -26.56 -25.00 32.13
C TRP A 711 -27.93 -24.37 32.50
N GLY A 712 -28.86 -25.20 33.00
CA GLY A 712 -29.59 -25.04 34.28
C GLY A 712 -30.54 -23.85 34.57
N HIS A 713 -31.84 -24.07 34.32
CA HIS A 713 -33.03 -23.80 35.16
C HIS A 713 -33.43 -22.40 35.71
N LEU A 714 -34.75 -22.17 35.54
CA LEU A 714 -35.78 -21.49 36.36
C LEU A 714 -36.39 -20.17 35.86
N SER A 715 -37.70 -20.29 35.63
CA SER A 715 -38.70 -19.43 35.00
C SER A 715 -39.47 -18.53 35.98
N THR A 716 -39.92 -17.33 35.56
CA THR A 716 -41.34 -16.85 35.48
C THR A 716 -41.43 -15.31 35.23
N PRO A 717 -42.59 -14.78 34.74
CA PRO A 717 -42.62 -13.69 33.74
C PRO A 717 -43.41 -12.42 34.14
N GLY A 718 -43.34 -11.37 33.30
CA GLY A 718 -44.42 -10.38 33.20
C GLY A 718 -44.02 -9.05 32.53
N GLY A 719 -44.85 -8.54 31.61
CA GLY A 719 -44.89 -7.09 31.32
C GLY A 719 -45.09 -6.63 29.87
N THR A 720 -46.32 -6.75 29.39
CA THR A 720 -47.09 -5.98 28.39
C THR A 720 -46.61 -4.61 27.84
N GLY A 721 -46.88 -4.38 26.53
CA GLY A 721 -47.36 -3.12 25.91
C GLY A 721 -46.30 -2.23 25.24
N THR A 722 -46.50 -1.52 24.13
CA THR A 722 -47.65 -1.21 23.24
C THR A 722 -47.10 -0.53 21.98
N HIS A 723 -47.68 -0.82 20.81
CA HIS A 723 -47.46 -0.19 19.50
C HIS A 723 -47.84 1.30 19.48
N LEU A 724 -47.14 2.10 18.65
CA LEU A 724 -47.68 3.30 18.01
C LEU A 724 -47.05 3.51 16.62
N ASP A 725 -47.94 3.85 15.68
CA ASP A 725 -47.84 3.80 14.23
C ASP A 725 -47.40 5.12 13.57
N THR A 726 -46.64 4.99 12.46
CA THR A 726 -46.66 5.79 11.19
C THR A 726 -46.20 7.26 11.15
N PRO A 727 -45.94 7.87 9.94
CA PRO A 727 -45.65 7.31 8.61
C PRO A 727 -44.40 7.91 7.91
N ARG A 728 -43.97 7.18 6.87
CA ARG A 728 -43.01 7.56 5.82
C ARG A 728 -43.53 8.65 4.89
N THR A 729 -42.63 9.51 4.41
CA THR A 729 -42.78 10.26 3.15
C THR A 729 -41.62 9.93 2.20
N HIS A 730 -41.99 9.36 1.04
CA HIS A 730 -41.15 9.12 -0.12
C HIS A 730 -40.83 10.42 -0.86
N LEU A 731 -39.59 10.59 -1.30
CA LEU A 731 -39.24 11.37 -2.49
C LEU A 731 -38.13 10.63 -3.24
N GLY A 732 -38.48 10.12 -4.42
CA GLY A 732 -37.56 9.47 -5.34
C GLY A 732 -36.90 10.47 -6.27
N HIS A 733 -35.64 10.23 -6.61
CA HIS A 733 -35.00 10.78 -7.80
C HIS A 733 -34.09 9.72 -8.42
N THR A 734 -34.46 9.33 -9.64
CA THR A 734 -33.74 8.54 -10.63
C THR A 734 -32.52 9.31 -11.15
N TRP A 735 -31.35 8.66 -11.22
CA TRP A 735 -30.25 9.08 -12.09
C TRP A 735 -29.68 7.86 -12.84
N GLY A 736 -29.72 7.97 -14.16
CA GLY A 736 -29.35 6.95 -15.12
C GLY A 736 -27.83 6.75 -15.22
N GLN A 737 -27.50 5.51 -15.56
CA GLN A 737 -26.18 4.98 -15.84
C GLN A 737 -25.56 5.59 -17.11
N LEU A 738 -24.27 5.90 -17.05
CA LEU A 738 -23.30 5.73 -18.15
C LEU A 738 -21.96 5.33 -17.51
N GLY A 739 -21.78 4.02 -17.32
CA GLY A 739 -20.57 3.45 -16.72
C GLY A 739 -19.55 3.10 -17.82
N HIS A 740 -18.41 3.79 -17.82
CA HIS A 740 -17.22 3.39 -18.56
C HIS A 740 -16.51 2.26 -17.78
N THR A 741 -16.46 1.06 -18.34
CA THR A 741 -15.86 -0.11 -17.70
C THR A 741 -14.35 -0.12 -17.93
N TRP A 742 -13.57 0.04 -16.86
CA TRP A 742 -12.12 -0.15 -16.87
C TRP A 742 -11.79 -1.53 -16.33
N ILE A 743 -11.04 -2.34 -17.09
CA ILE A 743 -10.60 -3.68 -16.66
C ILE A 743 -9.15 -3.58 -16.18
N HIS A 744 -8.91 -4.01 -14.95
CA HIS A 744 -7.59 -4.01 -14.31
C HIS A 744 -6.86 -5.34 -14.62
N LEU A 745 -5.89 -5.30 -15.54
CA LEU A 745 -4.99 -6.42 -15.82
C LEU A 745 -3.54 -6.04 -15.45
N GLY A 746 -3.19 -6.32 -14.20
CA GLY A 746 -1.81 -6.60 -13.78
C GLY A 746 -0.70 -5.66 -14.25
N HIS A 747 -0.87 -4.34 -14.05
CA HIS A 747 0.13 -3.26 -14.16
C HIS A 747 -0.02 -2.22 -15.29
N THR A 748 -1.10 -2.21 -16.10
CA THR A 748 -1.45 -1.02 -16.93
C THR A 748 -2.96 -0.79 -17.06
N TRP A 749 -3.36 0.48 -17.14
CA TRP A 749 -4.70 0.91 -17.55
C TRP A 749 -4.74 0.97 -19.08
N THR A 750 -5.56 0.15 -19.72
CA THR A 750 -5.85 0.31 -21.17
C THR A 750 -7.26 0.84 -21.34
N HIS A 751 -7.39 2.01 -21.96
CA HIS A 751 -8.69 2.53 -22.41
C HIS A 751 -9.14 1.70 -23.60
N LEU A 752 -10.13 0.82 -23.40
CA LEU A 752 -10.86 0.23 -24.51
C LEU A 752 -11.83 1.30 -25.02
N GLY A 753 -11.43 1.98 -26.09
CA GLY A 753 -12.36 2.81 -26.86
C GLY A 753 -13.55 1.98 -27.29
N THR A 754 -14.75 2.58 -27.21
CA THR A 754 -15.99 1.98 -27.67
C THR A 754 -15.87 1.54 -29.14
N PRO A 755 -16.23 0.29 -29.50
CA PRO A 755 -16.34 -0.10 -30.89
C PRO A 755 -17.61 0.50 -31.45
N GLY A 756 -17.47 1.63 -32.14
CA GLY A 756 -18.59 2.35 -32.73
C GLY A 756 -18.10 3.50 -33.55
N ASP A 757 -17.39 3.20 -34.64
CA ASP A 757 -17.59 3.85 -35.92
C ASP A 757 -16.96 2.99 -37.03
N SER A 758 -17.78 2.68 -38.03
CA SER A 758 -17.46 1.96 -39.26
C SER A 758 -16.35 2.64 -40.08
N PRO A 759 -15.65 1.89 -40.96
CA PRO A 759 -14.41 2.34 -41.58
C PRO A 759 -14.67 3.35 -42.71
N GLY A 760 -13.89 4.43 -42.73
CA GLY A 760 -13.74 5.32 -43.88
C GLY A 760 -12.25 5.56 -44.12
N ASP A 761 -11.77 5.01 -45.24
CA ASP A 761 -10.57 5.37 -46.02
C ASP A 761 -9.52 6.30 -45.38
N THR A 762 -8.37 5.75 -44.95
CA THR A 762 -7.02 5.85 -45.57
C THR A 762 -5.92 5.41 -44.62
#